data_AF-A0A2N1TGU3-F1
#
_entry.id   AF-A0A2N1TGU3-F1
#
_cell.length_a   1.000
_cell.length_b   1.000
_cell.length_c   1.000
_cell.angle_alpha   90.00
_cell.angle_beta   90.00
_cell.angle_gamma   90.00
#
_symmetry.space_group_name_H-M   'P 1'
#
loop_
_entity.id
_entity.type
_entity.pdbx_description
1 polymer ?
#
loop_
_entity_poly.entity_id
_entity_poly.type
_entity_poly.pdbx_seq_one_letter_code
_entity_poly.pdbx_strand_id
1 'polypeptide(L)'
;MMHMTPLIYRRRYGYFTGGHLMGSSTNTKSSARAIPEKINIDGKNVEQLYDHLRSHSDLSAEAIRHEIDTILSDINFGESLFHVLGLEEISFLIENNRYQEKAHGKNDGTYIDIDVEGRVGDKNLFLVSETGPLMKKVARTIQEIMKKSPGRGFRLFSCSITSRRQARDRRRLLVLEETGTPDHTGSLPGTTLQYSGSPYAASIETLRGLLKKGEDILIVREDIPGMDDEPSLKQFLLWLPREKFQENFETINMIFQRKGISSVRQHFNTIVIDGQMFIALSTLVESARLTPEMETYLSDELYSRSMLLKSSPVSVGEIRDILDRIASARDHEKIDLITHMQRNKQKEFLIPLMVMLNDHNLEIRRKAFGIIRHYVLNPDAAMKNDYYWSTLKNIFSAATVPIRREKDRLDRSLFDEEIMNLIRFRGLHYETMTEKESGREFLFIRINGTGIGKGGIRAHRSHVSFSGEGALSTNMLFKCIGLGVPWYTIGKGGILGDLAIKELDVAARDRVRKAVLEAYADFLYYRSDVGPLSDVPAGDVGIGGSEISVIYERITDNAMKGIQAVLSREPGYDQEMRILKENFGLNCANGALLESLAKNRDLVKKLTSPAITGKPGPEGLKLRTGATARGLMEILSAQQNYRDFNDPSLWSDRARIGEALSLENNFKEHAVKRIAMLTFAIQGFGKVGAHFARMAAETGASIKMISDASGTLVDPGGLSEIAVLSEASLERGSSLEEIIKSNTFKGEFIAANSTLPLSAIVDVVVPAALEEVITTGETGNPQAIHEEAFEGNYLLQGANGPATVEAEEALENRGVIVFPDILANAGGVLASYMEWLKGLMSSFGYRTIFEWGFVHRITHNLVIHFHPDALEKNIREISDEVYEHSFAFIMRWSTLETINLSRRYKVSMRRAFIAIGIQHAADEGRLSEQFSITMDRLRGTFAERT
;
A
#
# COMPACT_ATOMS: atom_id res chain seq x y z
N MET A 1 -2.82 75.21 12.60
CA MET A 1 -4.06 75.85 12.10
C MET A 1 -5.15 74.79 12.14
N MET A 2 -6.30 74.92 12.80
CA MET A 2 -6.91 76.01 13.56
C MET A 2 -8.08 75.38 14.35
N HIS A 3 -8.16 75.63 15.67
CA HIS A 3 -9.33 75.79 16.56
C HIS A 3 -10.54 74.81 16.47
N MET A 4 -11.27 74.42 17.53
CA MET A 4 -11.62 75.10 18.79
C MET A 4 -12.33 74.10 19.74
N THR A 5 -12.16 74.28 21.06
CA THR A 5 -13.04 73.84 22.19
C THR A 5 -14.40 74.62 22.13
N PRO A 6 -15.49 74.47 22.94
CA PRO A 6 -15.55 73.95 24.34
C PRO A 6 -16.88 73.36 24.95
N LEU A 7 -16.78 72.82 26.20
CA LEU A 7 -17.71 72.92 27.40
C LEU A 7 -19.17 72.33 27.30
N ILE A 8 -19.91 71.82 28.32
CA ILE A 8 -19.90 71.87 29.81
C ILE A 8 -20.95 70.90 30.43
N TYR A 9 -20.64 70.29 31.62
CA TYR A 9 -21.49 69.92 32.80
C TYR A 9 -22.70 68.94 32.68
N ARG A 10 -23.20 68.20 33.69
CA ARG A 10 -22.85 67.72 35.07
C ARG A 10 -24.00 66.75 35.50
N ARG A 11 -23.70 65.69 36.29
CA ARG A 11 -24.37 65.17 37.55
C ARG A 11 -25.93 65.20 37.64
N ARG A 12 -26.69 64.25 38.25
CA ARG A 12 -26.51 63.12 39.21
C ARG A 12 -27.92 62.55 39.56
N TYR A 13 -27.98 61.30 40.09
CA TYR A 13 -29.03 60.64 40.92
C TYR A 13 -30.43 60.38 40.27
N GLY A 14 -31.19 59.31 40.52
CA GLY A 14 -31.10 58.13 41.40
C GLY A 14 -32.49 57.47 41.59
N TYR A 15 -32.51 56.23 42.11
CA TYR A 15 -33.55 55.58 42.94
C TYR A 15 -34.90 55.04 42.36
N PHE A 16 -35.08 53.72 42.57
CA PHE A 16 -36.21 53.00 43.23
C PHE A 16 -37.58 52.68 42.54
N THR A 17 -37.86 51.35 42.51
CA THR A 17 -39.06 50.60 42.93
C THR A 17 -40.46 50.80 42.32
N GLY A 18 -41.12 49.66 42.03
CA GLY A 18 -42.35 49.30 42.76
C GLY A 18 -43.59 48.87 41.96
N GLY A 19 -44.14 47.69 42.33
CA GLY A 19 -45.57 47.38 42.50
C GLY A 19 -46.39 46.94 41.27
N HIS A 20 -46.89 45.70 41.13
CA HIS A 20 -48.01 44.99 41.80
C HIS A 20 -49.46 45.34 41.33
N LEU A 21 -50.19 44.26 40.96
CA LEU A 21 -51.62 43.90 41.23
C LEU A 21 -52.65 43.79 40.08
N MET A 22 -53.11 42.53 39.91
CA MET A 22 -54.49 41.96 39.86
C MET A 22 -55.55 42.27 38.78
N GLY A 23 -56.25 41.18 38.37
CA GLY A 23 -57.66 41.12 37.95
C GLY A 23 -57.93 40.30 36.66
N SER A 24 -58.27 39.00 36.71
CA SER A 24 -59.62 38.36 36.49
C SER A 24 -60.31 38.74 35.16
N SER A 25 -60.91 37.89 34.30
CA SER A 25 -61.59 36.59 34.44
C SER A 25 -61.99 35.98 33.05
N THR A 26 -62.39 34.70 33.06
CA THR A 26 -63.29 33.93 32.12
C THR A 26 -62.80 33.30 30.79
N ASN A 27 -62.60 31.96 30.84
CA ASN A 27 -63.07 30.84 29.97
C ASN A 27 -63.87 31.16 28.65
N THR A 28 -63.75 30.47 27.50
CA THR A 28 -63.52 29.04 27.16
C THR A 28 -63.05 28.80 25.69
N LYS A 29 -62.20 27.76 25.50
CA LYS A 29 -62.04 26.79 24.37
C LYS A 29 -61.94 27.27 22.91
N SER A 30 -60.76 27.09 22.29
CA SER A 30 -60.57 26.24 21.09
C SER A 30 -59.08 25.95 20.85
N SER A 31 -58.82 24.84 20.18
CA SER A 31 -57.51 24.26 19.85
C SER A 31 -56.71 25.11 18.86
N ALA A 32 -55.56 25.61 19.29
CA ALA A 32 -54.39 25.83 18.46
C ALA A 32 -53.17 25.56 19.35
N ARG A 33 -52.34 24.57 18.98
CA ARG A 33 -50.99 24.45 19.54
C ARG A 33 -50.24 25.71 19.10
N ALA A 34 -50.23 26.70 19.97
CA ALA A 34 -49.43 27.90 19.82
C ALA A 34 -47.95 27.51 19.88
N ILE A 35 -47.23 27.96 18.87
CA ILE A 35 -45.77 27.93 18.75
C ILE A 35 -45.19 28.68 19.97
N PRO A 36 -44.18 28.15 20.69
CA PRO A 36 -43.56 28.90 21.77
C PRO A 36 -42.87 30.15 21.23
N GLU A 37 -43.17 31.29 21.84
CA GLU A 37 -42.61 32.61 21.52
C GLU A 37 -41.09 32.64 21.73
N LYS A 38 -40.44 33.27 20.75
CA LYS A 38 -39.01 33.58 20.66
C LYS A 38 -38.51 34.29 21.92
N ILE A 39 -37.33 33.92 22.42
CA ILE A 39 -36.68 34.60 23.54
C ILE A 39 -36.40 36.06 23.15
N ASN A 40 -37.19 36.97 23.70
CA ASN A 40 -36.85 38.38 23.83
C ASN A 40 -36.26 38.53 25.24
N ILE A 41 -35.01 38.97 25.37
CA ILE A 41 -34.36 39.06 26.69
C ILE A 41 -34.92 40.28 27.45
N ASP A 42 -36.15 40.17 27.92
CA ASP A 42 -36.73 41.08 28.89
C ASP A 42 -36.25 40.73 30.31
N GLY A 43 -36.51 41.60 31.29
CA GLY A 43 -36.11 41.36 32.68
C GLY A 43 -36.69 40.08 33.31
N LYS A 44 -37.76 39.52 32.74
CA LYS A 44 -38.46 38.34 33.25
C LYS A 44 -37.74 37.05 32.88
N ASN A 45 -37.19 36.95 31.67
CA ASN A 45 -36.35 35.83 31.23
C ASN A 45 -35.00 35.80 31.99
N VAL A 46 -34.47 36.96 32.36
CA VAL A 46 -33.25 37.10 33.18
C VAL A 46 -33.48 36.60 34.61
N GLU A 47 -34.62 36.92 35.22
CA GLU A 47 -34.98 36.38 36.55
C GLU A 47 -35.19 34.87 36.51
N GLN A 48 -35.85 34.33 35.48
CA GLN A 48 -36.02 32.88 35.33
C GLN A 48 -34.69 32.14 35.18
N LEU A 49 -33.75 32.70 34.39
CA LEU A 49 -32.40 32.17 34.26
C LEU A 49 -31.64 32.21 35.60
N TYR A 50 -31.75 33.32 36.33
CA TYR A 50 -31.15 33.48 37.65
C TYR A 50 -31.68 32.46 38.66
N ASP A 51 -33.00 32.27 38.72
CA ASP A 51 -33.63 31.30 39.64
C ASP A 51 -33.29 29.84 39.26
N HIS A 52 -33.20 29.55 37.97
CA HIS A 52 -32.78 28.24 37.47
C HIS A 52 -31.33 27.94 37.88
N LEU A 53 -30.39 28.86 37.60
CA LEU A 53 -28.99 28.72 38.00
C LEU A 53 -28.81 28.64 39.52
N ARG A 54 -29.59 29.40 40.28
CA ARG A 54 -29.54 29.36 41.75
C ARG A 54 -30.02 28.03 42.33
N SER A 55 -30.92 27.33 41.64
CA SER A 55 -31.46 26.05 42.08
C SER A 55 -30.65 24.84 41.60
N HIS A 56 -29.81 25.01 40.58
CA HIS A 56 -29.07 23.91 39.94
C HIS A 56 -27.54 24.05 39.97
N SER A 57 -26.99 25.18 40.42
CA SER A 57 -25.54 25.40 40.55
C SER A 57 -25.10 25.72 41.98
N ASP A 58 -23.84 25.39 42.30
CA ASP A 58 -23.18 25.75 43.57
C ASP A 58 -22.63 27.18 43.59
N LEU A 59 -22.97 28.01 42.60
CA LEU A 59 -22.46 29.37 42.47
C LEU A 59 -23.11 30.31 43.49
N SER A 60 -22.35 31.26 44.03
CA SER A 60 -22.93 32.29 44.90
C SER A 60 -23.90 33.17 44.13
N ALA A 61 -24.91 33.72 44.82
CA ALA A 61 -25.88 34.64 44.22
C ALA A 61 -25.22 35.82 43.48
N GLU A 62 -24.11 36.35 44.00
CA GLU A 62 -23.33 37.42 43.36
C GLU A 62 -22.60 36.92 42.12
N ALA A 63 -22.08 35.69 42.14
CA ALA A 63 -21.42 35.08 41.00
C ALA A 63 -22.41 34.85 39.85
N ILE A 64 -23.61 34.34 40.14
CA ILE A 64 -24.66 34.09 39.13
C ILE A 64 -25.08 35.41 38.47
N ARG A 65 -25.34 36.47 39.24
CA ARG A 65 -25.72 37.77 38.68
C ARG A 65 -24.62 38.35 37.79
N HIS A 66 -23.37 38.28 38.25
CA HIS A 66 -22.25 38.77 37.48
C HIS A 66 -22.07 38.04 36.15
N GLU A 67 -22.29 36.72 36.12
CA GLU A 67 -22.18 35.93 34.89
C GLU A 67 -23.31 36.23 33.90
N ILE A 68 -24.54 36.33 34.39
CA ILE A 68 -25.68 36.72 33.55
C ILE A 68 -25.43 38.11 32.96
N ASP A 69 -25.00 39.08 33.76
CA ASP A 69 -24.65 40.43 33.27
C ASP A 69 -23.50 40.39 32.25
N THR A 70 -22.49 39.57 32.46
CA THR A 70 -21.33 39.43 31.55
C THR A 70 -21.76 38.83 30.20
N ILE A 71 -22.57 37.79 30.21
CA ILE A 71 -23.10 37.16 28.98
C ILE A 71 -24.00 38.12 28.21
N LEU A 72 -24.84 38.89 28.90
CA LEU A 72 -25.74 39.84 28.27
C LEU A 72 -25.05 41.10 27.75
N SER A 73 -23.87 41.47 28.28
CA SER A 73 -23.19 42.73 27.94
C SER A 73 -21.89 42.58 27.13
N ASP A 74 -21.09 41.54 27.40
CA ASP A 74 -19.71 41.39 26.92
C ASP A 74 -19.52 40.26 25.88
N ILE A 75 -20.45 39.32 25.74
CA ILE A 75 -20.33 38.22 24.76
C ILE A 75 -21.29 38.45 23.59
N ASN A 76 -20.75 38.42 22.36
CA ASN A 76 -21.56 38.42 21.17
C ASN A 76 -21.85 36.99 20.74
N PHE A 77 -23.11 36.57 20.93
CA PHE A 77 -23.65 35.27 20.51
C PHE A 77 -24.24 35.29 19.08
N GLY A 78 -24.36 36.48 18.47
CA GLY A 78 -25.12 36.70 17.23
C GLY A 78 -26.63 36.77 17.48
N GLU A 79 -27.34 37.63 16.73
CA GLU A 79 -28.78 37.93 16.96
C GLU A 79 -29.71 36.71 16.82
N SER A 80 -29.25 35.62 16.20
CA SER A 80 -30.04 34.41 15.95
C SER A 80 -29.93 33.31 17.01
N LEU A 81 -28.98 33.40 17.96
CA LEU A 81 -28.69 32.29 18.89
C LEU A 81 -29.80 32.07 19.92
N PHE A 82 -30.45 33.16 20.34
CA PHE A 82 -31.59 33.14 21.25
C PHE A 82 -32.86 32.54 20.62
N HIS A 83 -32.84 32.19 19.34
CA HIS A 83 -33.92 31.46 18.69
C HIS A 83 -33.74 29.93 18.72
N VAL A 84 -32.57 29.41 19.10
CA VAL A 84 -32.24 27.98 19.06
C VAL A 84 -32.00 27.38 20.46
N LEU A 85 -31.52 28.20 21.41
CA LEU A 85 -31.23 27.80 22.79
C LEU A 85 -32.40 28.15 23.71
N GLY A 86 -32.76 27.26 24.64
CA GLY A 86 -33.66 27.54 25.76
C GLY A 86 -32.90 27.95 27.03
N LEU A 87 -33.65 28.18 28.12
CA LEU A 87 -33.09 28.57 29.43
C LEU A 87 -32.13 27.52 30.02
N GLU A 88 -32.40 26.23 29.78
CA GLU A 88 -31.59 25.11 30.28
C GLU A 88 -30.25 25.02 29.56
N GLU A 89 -30.23 25.19 28.23
CA GLU A 89 -28.98 25.20 27.46
C GLU A 89 -28.13 26.44 27.78
N ILE A 90 -28.76 27.60 28.00
CA ILE A 90 -28.05 28.81 28.45
C ILE A 90 -27.45 28.60 29.84
N SER A 91 -28.17 27.95 30.75
CA SER A 91 -27.65 27.62 32.08
C SER A 91 -26.47 26.65 32.02
N PHE A 92 -26.57 25.60 31.19
CA PHE A 92 -25.46 24.67 30.96
C PHE A 92 -24.18 25.38 30.49
N LEU A 93 -24.32 26.33 29.56
CA LEU A 93 -23.19 27.13 29.08
C LEU A 93 -22.58 27.98 30.20
N ILE A 94 -23.40 28.61 31.04
CA ILE A 94 -22.95 29.44 32.16
C ILE A 94 -22.16 28.64 33.18
N GLU A 95 -22.70 27.50 33.59
CA GLU A 95 -22.13 26.67 34.64
C GLU A 95 -20.77 26.09 34.25
N ASN A 96 -20.67 25.56 33.02
CA ASN A 96 -19.51 24.78 32.60
C ASN A 96 -18.38 25.64 32.01
N ASN A 97 -18.70 26.80 31.45
CA ASN A 97 -17.69 27.69 30.86
C ASN A 97 -16.74 28.24 31.96
N ARG A 98 -17.28 28.71 33.09
CA ARG A 98 -16.47 29.30 34.17
C ARG A 98 -15.65 28.28 34.96
N TYR A 99 -16.16 27.06 35.12
CA TYR A 99 -15.48 26.01 35.88
C TYR A 99 -14.19 25.57 35.18
N GLN A 100 -14.22 25.41 33.85
CA GLN A 100 -13.03 25.08 33.07
C GLN A 100 -12.08 26.28 32.87
N GLU A 101 -12.61 27.51 32.74
CA GLU A 101 -11.80 28.74 32.66
C GLU A 101 -10.92 28.94 33.91
N LYS A 102 -11.44 28.67 35.12
CA LYS A 102 -10.67 28.74 36.37
C LYS A 102 -9.61 27.66 36.51
N ALA A 103 -9.85 26.46 35.97
CA ALA A 103 -8.96 25.31 36.10
C ALA A 103 -7.65 25.47 35.28
N HIS A 104 -7.69 26.22 34.17
CA HIS A 104 -6.55 26.39 33.25
C HIS A 104 -5.64 27.60 33.53
N GLY A 105 -5.94 28.42 34.55
CA GLY A 105 -4.95 29.24 35.27
C GLY A 105 -4.24 30.39 34.53
N LYS A 106 -4.67 30.81 33.33
CA LYS A 106 -4.04 31.93 32.60
C LYS A 106 -4.81 33.24 32.78
N ASN A 107 -4.19 34.21 33.47
CA ASN A 107 -4.72 35.57 33.67
C ASN A 107 -4.48 36.53 32.47
N ASP A 108 -4.04 36.01 31.32
CA ASP A 108 -3.73 36.81 30.11
C ASP A 108 -4.92 36.95 29.14
N GLY A 109 -6.07 36.35 29.47
CA GLY A 109 -7.29 36.37 28.66
C GLY A 109 -7.28 35.42 27.46
N THR A 110 -6.25 34.57 27.31
CA THR A 110 -6.22 33.53 26.28
C THR A 110 -6.59 32.17 26.88
N TYR A 111 -7.74 31.64 26.46
CA TYR A 111 -8.23 30.33 26.89
C TYR A 111 -8.02 29.32 25.75
N ILE A 112 -7.04 28.44 25.94
CA ILE A 112 -6.72 27.37 25.00
C ILE A 112 -7.14 26.07 25.66
N ASP A 113 -7.75 25.18 24.88
CA ASP A 113 -8.14 23.82 25.27
C ASP A 113 -9.40 23.67 26.15
N ILE A 114 -10.37 24.59 26.05
CA ILE A 114 -11.71 24.39 26.64
C ILE A 114 -12.45 23.31 25.84
N ASP A 115 -12.97 22.31 26.54
CA ASP A 115 -13.76 21.22 25.96
C ASP A 115 -14.85 20.79 26.94
N VAL A 116 -16.04 21.33 26.73
CA VAL A 116 -17.22 21.06 27.55
C VAL A 116 -18.24 20.32 26.67
N GLU A 117 -18.58 19.10 27.07
CA GLU A 117 -19.64 18.32 26.45
C GLU A 117 -20.77 18.12 27.45
N GLY A 118 -22.02 18.23 27.01
CA GLY A 118 -23.18 17.94 27.85
C GLY A 118 -24.43 17.65 27.05
N ARG A 119 -25.47 17.20 27.74
CA ARG A 119 -26.75 16.83 27.13
C ARG A 119 -27.90 17.49 27.88
N VAL A 120 -28.75 18.18 27.13
CA VAL A 120 -29.97 18.83 27.62
C VAL A 120 -31.12 18.33 26.75
N GLY A 121 -32.00 17.50 27.31
CA GLY A 121 -33.08 16.87 26.56
C GLY A 121 -32.59 16.02 25.37
N ASP A 122 -33.07 16.36 24.17
CA ASP A 122 -32.70 15.77 22.87
C ASP A 122 -31.50 16.45 22.20
N LYS A 123 -30.85 17.41 22.87
CA LYS A 123 -29.70 18.14 22.35
C LYS A 123 -28.41 17.75 23.06
N ASN A 124 -27.37 17.49 22.28
CA ASN A 124 -26.00 17.36 22.75
C ASN A 124 -25.27 18.69 22.47
N LEU A 125 -24.70 19.28 23.51
CA LEU A 125 -24.04 20.58 23.50
C LEU A 125 -22.53 20.36 23.60
N PHE A 126 -21.78 21.00 22.70
CA PHE A 126 -20.32 21.01 22.73
C PHE A 126 -19.82 22.45 22.70
N LEU A 127 -19.22 22.90 23.78
CA LEU A 127 -18.56 24.20 23.86
C LEU A 127 -17.06 23.98 23.83
N VAL A 128 -16.43 24.33 22.71
CA VAL A 128 -15.01 24.03 22.46
C VAL A 128 -14.21 25.24 21.97
N SER A 129 -12.95 25.30 22.38
CA SER A 129 -11.96 26.20 21.74
C SER A 129 -11.76 25.78 20.28
N GLU A 130 -11.59 26.74 19.38
CA GLU A 130 -11.44 26.48 17.93
C GLU A 130 -10.03 25.95 17.56
N THR A 131 -9.53 24.94 18.28
CA THR A 131 -8.25 24.26 18.01
C THR A 131 -8.47 23.01 17.15
N GLY A 132 -7.49 22.70 16.29
CA GLY A 132 -7.56 21.53 15.41
C GLY A 132 -7.78 20.19 16.14
N PRO A 133 -7.06 19.89 17.24
CA PRO A 133 -7.26 18.66 18.00
C PRO A 133 -8.64 18.52 18.64
N LEU A 134 -9.18 19.59 19.25
CA LEU A 134 -10.48 19.55 19.91
C LEU A 134 -11.64 19.45 18.92
N MET A 135 -11.57 20.17 17.81
CA MET A 135 -12.58 20.06 16.75
C MET A 135 -12.65 18.65 16.16
N LYS A 136 -11.51 17.94 16.05
CA LYS A 136 -11.49 16.52 15.65
C LYS A 136 -12.14 15.63 16.70
N LYS A 137 -11.86 15.86 17.99
CA LYS A 137 -12.47 15.10 19.08
C LYS A 137 -14.00 15.22 19.04
N VAL A 138 -14.53 16.44 18.97
CA VAL A 138 -15.99 16.67 18.90
C VAL A 138 -16.60 16.06 17.64
N ALA A 139 -15.93 16.16 16.49
CA ALA A 139 -16.41 15.55 15.27
C ALA A 139 -16.56 14.02 15.41
N ARG A 140 -15.60 13.34 16.04
CA ARG A 140 -15.71 11.91 16.38
C ARG A 140 -16.86 11.63 17.34
N THR A 141 -17.03 12.44 18.39
CA THR A 141 -18.13 12.27 19.34
C THR A 141 -19.50 12.40 18.64
N ILE A 142 -19.67 13.38 17.75
CA ILE A 142 -20.88 13.55 16.93
C ILE A 142 -21.10 12.33 16.03
N GLN A 143 -20.06 11.85 15.36
CA GLN A 143 -20.15 10.64 14.52
C GLN A 143 -20.60 9.42 15.33
N GLU A 144 -20.08 9.24 16.55
CA GLU A 144 -20.48 8.15 17.44
C GLU A 144 -21.94 8.25 17.87
N ILE A 145 -22.42 9.45 18.23
CA ILE A 145 -23.83 9.69 18.55
C ILE A 145 -24.71 9.32 17.35
N MET A 146 -24.34 9.76 16.14
CA MET A 146 -25.06 9.44 14.91
C MET A 146 -25.04 7.95 14.55
N LYS A 147 -23.97 7.22 14.91
CA LYS A 147 -23.88 5.76 14.71
C LYS A 147 -24.78 4.99 15.69
N LYS A 148 -24.86 5.44 16.94
CA LYS A 148 -25.64 4.79 18.02
C LYS A 148 -27.16 4.91 17.81
N SER A 149 -27.62 5.85 16.99
CA SER A 149 -29.04 6.13 16.72
C SER A 149 -29.40 5.92 15.22
N PRO A 150 -29.39 4.67 14.72
CA PRO A 150 -29.73 4.37 13.32
C PRO A 150 -31.22 4.62 13.07
N GLY A 151 -31.54 5.53 12.14
CA GLY A 151 -32.91 5.84 11.74
C GLY A 151 -33.49 7.12 12.35
N ARG A 152 -32.73 7.82 13.20
CA ARG A 152 -33.05 9.18 13.66
C ARG A 152 -32.53 10.22 12.67
N GLY A 153 -33.25 11.34 12.54
CA GLY A 153 -32.72 12.53 11.91
C GLY A 153 -31.85 13.33 12.89
N PHE A 154 -30.99 14.21 12.38
CA PHE A 154 -30.15 15.07 13.22
C PHE A 154 -30.11 16.47 12.64
N ARG A 155 -30.12 17.47 13.52
CA ARG A 155 -29.83 18.87 13.19
C ARG A 155 -28.65 19.32 14.02
N LEU A 156 -27.59 19.75 13.36
CA LEU A 156 -26.44 20.34 14.02
C LEU A 156 -26.44 21.85 13.76
N PHE A 157 -26.41 22.62 14.84
CA PHE A 157 -26.23 24.07 14.81
C PHE A 157 -24.82 24.40 15.26
N SER A 158 -24.20 25.39 14.61
CA SER A 158 -22.86 25.88 14.97
C SER A 158 -22.88 27.40 15.12
N CYS A 159 -22.34 27.90 16.23
CA CYS A 159 -22.20 29.33 16.52
C CYS A 159 -20.80 29.65 17.04
N SER A 160 -20.24 30.77 16.59
CA SER A 160 -19.02 31.34 17.16
C SER A 160 -19.37 32.27 18.32
N ILE A 161 -18.73 32.05 19.46
CA ILE A 161 -18.83 32.90 20.65
C ILE A 161 -17.60 33.79 20.69
N THR A 162 -17.80 35.10 20.74
CA THR A 162 -16.70 36.09 20.77
C THR A 162 -16.90 37.12 21.89
N SER A 163 -15.82 37.43 22.61
CA SER A 163 -15.85 38.49 23.62
C SER A 163 -15.63 39.86 22.97
N ARG A 164 -16.44 40.86 23.36
CA ARG A 164 -16.27 42.26 22.93
C ARG A 164 -14.98 42.89 23.45
N ARG A 165 -14.43 42.39 24.56
CA ARG A 165 -13.25 42.98 25.21
C ARG A 165 -11.91 42.45 24.68
N GLN A 166 -11.90 41.33 23.95
CA GLN A 166 -10.66 40.71 23.44
C GLN A 166 -10.87 40.00 22.09
N ALA A 167 -10.27 40.53 21.02
CA ALA A 167 -10.43 40.05 19.64
C ALA A 167 -9.78 38.69 19.30
N ARG A 168 -9.17 38.01 20.28
CA ARG A 168 -8.43 36.73 20.09
C ARG A 168 -9.11 35.51 20.72
N ASP A 169 -10.16 35.69 21.52
CA ASP A 169 -10.94 34.59 22.08
C ASP A 169 -12.00 34.12 21.07
N ARG A 170 -11.78 32.93 20.47
CA ARG A 170 -12.68 32.31 19.50
C ARG A 170 -13.10 30.93 20.01
N ARG A 171 -14.30 30.87 20.57
CA ARG A 171 -14.96 29.64 21.01
C ARG A 171 -16.08 29.27 20.06
N ARG A 172 -16.44 28.00 20.01
CA ARG A 172 -17.55 27.48 19.22
C ARG A 172 -18.51 26.70 20.09
N LEU A 173 -19.80 27.00 19.97
CA LEU A 173 -20.88 26.18 20.47
C LEU A 173 -21.48 25.36 19.32
N LEU A 174 -21.46 24.05 19.48
CA LEU A 174 -22.15 23.10 18.62
C LEU A 174 -23.35 22.52 19.38
N VAL A 175 -24.51 22.49 18.74
CA VAL A 175 -25.75 21.93 19.29
C VAL A 175 -26.24 20.86 18.33
N LEU A 176 -26.08 19.59 18.71
CA LEU A 176 -26.59 18.44 17.96
C LEU A 176 -27.95 18.03 18.53
N GLU A 177 -29.02 18.44 17.86
CA GLU A 177 -30.39 18.05 18.15
C GLU A 177 -30.72 16.72 17.45
N GLU A 178 -31.11 15.71 18.22
CA GLU A 178 -31.66 14.46 17.70
C GLU A 178 -33.13 14.67 17.30
N THR A 179 -33.40 14.74 15.99
CA THR A 179 -34.79 14.81 15.52
C THR A 179 -35.42 13.40 15.48
N GLY A 180 -36.73 13.33 15.36
CA GLY A 180 -37.49 12.06 15.32
C GLY A 180 -37.19 11.21 14.08
N THR A 181 -38.24 10.66 13.45
CA THR A 181 -38.06 9.96 12.16
C THR A 181 -37.55 10.94 11.09
N PRO A 182 -36.74 10.50 10.12
CA PRO A 182 -36.25 11.34 9.05
C PRO A 182 -37.43 11.87 8.23
N ASP A 183 -37.26 13.03 7.59
CA ASP A 183 -38.31 13.54 6.69
C ASP A 183 -38.47 12.59 5.49
N HIS A 184 -39.50 11.74 5.55
CA HIS A 184 -39.93 10.86 4.47
C HIS A 184 -40.62 11.69 3.38
N THR A 185 -39.86 12.15 2.39
CA THR A 185 -40.42 12.93 1.26
C THR A 185 -40.40 12.17 -0.07
N GLY A 186 -40.33 10.84 0.00
CA GLY A 186 -40.40 9.96 -1.17
C GLY A 186 -41.19 8.69 -0.87
N SER A 187 -42.49 8.70 -1.12
CA SER A 187 -43.26 7.48 -1.39
C SER A 187 -43.45 7.32 -2.91
N LEU A 188 -43.18 6.12 -3.42
CA LEU A 188 -43.47 5.66 -4.80
C LEU A 188 -44.94 5.21 -4.91
N PRO A 189 -45.51 5.04 -6.12
CA PRO A 189 -46.02 6.05 -7.05
C PRO A 189 -47.58 6.07 -7.08
N GLY A 190 -48.21 7.23 -7.26
CA GLY A 190 -49.66 7.24 -7.55
C GLY A 190 -50.41 8.57 -7.40
N THR A 191 -49.84 9.56 -6.73
CA THR A 191 -50.51 10.86 -6.57
C THR A 191 -49.50 11.99 -6.61
N THR A 192 -49.66 12.86 -7.60
CA THR A 192 -48.91 14.11 -7.76
C THR A 192 -49.16 15.00 -6.55
N LEU A 193 -48.25 14.99 -5.57
CA LEU A 193 -48.23 15.98 -4.50
C LEU A 193 -47.41 17.18 -4.95
N GLN A 194 -48.06 18.35 -4.97
CA GLN A 194 -47.41 19.64 -5.25
C GLN A 194 -46.36 19.94 -4.17
N TYR A 195 -45.12 20.15 -4.60
CA TYR A 195 -43.91 20.44 -3.80
C TYR A 195 -43.89 21.83 -3.16
N SER A 196 -45.03 22.40 -2.78
CA SER A 196 -45.10 23.74 -2.21
C SER A 196 -44.92 23.68 -0.69
N GLY A 197 -43.67 23.75 -0.21
CA GLY A 197 -43.42 23.99 1.22
C GLY A 197 -42.06 23.61 1.79
N SER A 198 -41.24 22.79 1.11
CA SER A 198 -39.86 22.52 1.56
C SER A 198 -38.92 23.61 1.02
N PRO A 199 -38.06 24.23 1.86
CA PRO A 199 -37.11 25.25 1.41
C PRO A 199 -36.11 24.73 0.36
N TYR A 200 -36.01 23.41 0.13
CA TYR A 200 -35.06 22.78 -0.80
C TYR A 200 -35.70 22.04 -1.99
N ALA A 201 -36.96 22.34 -2.32
CA ALA A 201 -37.73 21.56 -3.31
C ALA A 201 -37.02 21.44 -4.69
N ALA A 202 -36.42 22.52 -5.20
CA ALA A 202 -35.72 22.53 -6.49
C ALA A 202 -34.41 21.70 -6.46
N SER A 203 -33.63 21.81 -5.39
CA SER A 203 -32.43 21.01 -5.18
C SER A 203 -32.72 19.51 -5.07
N ILE A 204 -33.81 19.13 -4.41
CA ILE A 204 -34.21 17.72 -4.27
C ILE A 204 -34.59 17.11 -5.63
N GLU A 205 -35.28 17.87 -6.49
CA GLU A 205 -35.62 17.41 -7.84
C GLU A 205 -34.35 17.23 -8.71
N THR A 206 -33.39 18.14 -8.57
CA THR A 206 -32.09 18.05 -9.24
C THR A 206 -31.30 16.83 -8.77
N LEU A 207 -31.24 16.59 -7.46
CA LEU A 207 -30.56 15.44 -6.87
C LEU A 207 -31.17 14.11 -7.36
N ARG A 208 -32.50 14.01 -7.46
CA ARG A 208 -33.17 12.83 -8.05
C ARG A 208 -32.77 12.61 -9.51
N GLY A 209 -32.54 13.68 -10.28
CA GLY A 209 -32.04 13.59 -11.65
C GLY A 209 -30.60 13.07 -11.74
N LEU A 210 -29.73 13.48 -10.82
CA LEU A 210 -28.35 13.01 -10.71
C LEU A 210 -28.26 11.54 -10.29
N LEU A 211 -29.11 11.11 -9.36
CA LEU A 211 -29.15 9.71 -8.90
C LEU A 211 -29.47 8.74 -10.04
N LYS A 212 -30.34 9.12 -10.99
CA LYS A 212 -30.61 8.34 -12.21
C LYS A 212 -29.39 8.19 -13.12
N LYS A 213 -28.40 9.07 -13.00
CA LYS A 213 -27.14 9.06 -13.76
C LYS A 213 -25.98 8.42 -12.98
N GLY A 214 -26.25 7.89 -11.78
CA GLY A 214 -25.23 7.29 -10.91
C GLY A 214 -24.41 8.30 -10.11
N GLU A 215 -24.85 9.56 -10.03
CA GLU A 215 -24.23 10.60 -9.20
C GLU A 215 -25.05 10.82 -7.92
N ASP A 216 -24.38 10.89 -6.76
CA ASP A 216 -25.03 10.96 -5.45
C ASP A 216 -24.64 12.21 -4.64
N ILE A 217 -23.89 13.13 -5.24
CA ILE A 217 -23.48 14.40 -4.61
C ILE A 217 -24.05 15.56 -5.44
N LEU A 218 -24.67 16.52 -4.77
CA LEU A 218 -25.14 17.77 -5.40
C LEU A 218 -24.62 18.96 -4.62
N ILE A 219 -23.96 19.89 -5.30
CA ILE A 219 -23.52 21.18 -4.76
C ILE A 219 -24.30 22.27 -5.47
N VAL A 220 -25.06 23.05 -4.72
CA VAL A 220 -25.95 24.09 -5.25
C VAL A 220 -25.93 25.34 -4.38
N ARG A 221 -26.08 26.48 -5.04
CA ARG A 221 -26.27 27.78 -4.40
C ARG A 221 -27.75 28.12 -4.49
N GLU A 222 -28.35 28.48 -3.36
CA GLU A 222 -29.74 28.93 -3.31
C GLU A 222 -29.83 30.31 -2.62
N ASP A 223 -30.82 31.09 -3.04
CA ASP A 223 -31.20 32.34 -2.38
C ASP A 223 -32.31 32.01 -1.36
N ILE A 224 -32.12 32.37 -0.09
CA ILE A 224 -33.06 32.00 0.99
C ILE A 224 -34.31 32.88 0.91
N PRO A 225 -35.52 32.30 0.79
CA PRO A 225 -36.76 33.07 0.92
C PRO A 225 -37.00 33.43 2.41
N GLY A 226 -37.11 34.72 2.74
CA GLY A 226 -37.54 35.18 4.07
C GLY A 226 -36.46 35.68 5.02
N MET A 227 -35.22 35.91 4.55
CA MET A 227 -34.21 36.74 5.23
C MET A 227 -34.19 38.16 4.64
N ASP A 228 -35.35 38.82 4.59
CA ASP A 228 -35.46 40.17 4.00
C ASP A 228 -34.66 41.25 4.79
N ASP A 229 -34.19 40.93 5.99
CA ASP A 229 -33.42 41.83 6.87
C ASP A 229 -31.88 41.67 6.79
N GLU A 230 -31.33 40.65 6.10
CA GLU A 230 -29.87 40.45 5.93
C GLU A 230 -29.46 40.21 4.45
N PRO A 231 -29.58 41.22 3.56
CA PRO A 231 -29.29 41.09 2.11
C PRO A 231 -27.81 40.80 1.77
N SER A 232 -26.94 40.66 2.76
CA SER A 232 -25.50 40.44 2.62
C SER A 232 -25.05 38.98 2.70
N LEU A 233 -25.96 38.01 2.86
CA LEU A 233 -25.62 36.58 3.00
C LEU A 233 -26.20 35.73 1.86
N LYS A 234 -25.46 34.69 1.43
CA LYS A 234 -25.87 33.66 0.46
C LYS A 234 -25.76 32.27 1.09
N GLN A 235 -26.63 31.34 0.67
CA GLN A 235 -26.63 29.95 1.13
C GLN A 235 -25.91 29.03 0.14
N PHE A 236 -24.98 28.23 0.66
CA PHE A 236 -24.33 27.16 -0.07
C PHE A 236 -24.81 25.82 0.47
N LEU A 237 -25.35 24.98 -0.41
CA LEU A 237 -26.00 23.71 -0.07
C LEU A 237 -25.22 22.55 -0.69
N LEU A 238 -24.85 21.58 0.14
CA LEU A 238 -24.16 20.36 -0.24
C LEU A 238 -25.01 19.17 0.17
N TRP A 239 -25.46 18.38 -0.79
CA TRP A 239 -26.13 17.10 -0.58
C TRP A 239 -25.16 15.94 -0.74
N LEU A 240 -25.21 15.00 0.20
CA LEU A 240 -24.43 13.77 0.14
C LEU A 240 -25.14 12.63 0.92
N PRO A 241 -24.88 11.36 0.59
CA PRO A 241 -25.34 10.23 1.39
C PRO A 241 -24.89 10.35 2.84
N ARG A 242 -25.71 9.88 3.79
CA ARG A 242 -25.40 9.89 5.21
C ARG A 242 -24.07 9.23 5.51
N GLU A 243 -23.77 8.11 4.86
CA GLU A 243 -22.53 7.36 5.06
C GLU A 243 -21.33 8.22 4.64
N LYS A 244 -21.39 8.83 3.45
CA LYS A 244 -20.35 9.75 2.96
C LYS A 244 -20.20 10.97 3.88
N PHE A 245 -21.30 11.48 4.42
CA PHE A 245 -21.28 12.59 5.37
C PHE A 245 -20.63 12.22 6.68
N GLN A 246 -21.02 11.08 7.25
CA GLN A 246 -20.47 10.56 8.51
C GLN A 246 -18.96 10.38 8.40
N GLU A 247 -18.47 9.84 7.29
CA GLU A 247 -17.04 9.56 7.09
C GLU A 247 -16.23 10.84 6.81
N ASN A 248 -16.84 11.86 6.19
CA ASN A 248 -16.12 13.04 5.69
C ASN A 248 -16.42 14.36 6.42
N PHE A 249 -17.22 14.34 7.48
CA PHE A 249 -17.59 15.54 8.24
C PHE A 249 -16.39 16.39 8.69
N GLU A 250 -15.32 15.74 9.18
CA GLU A 250 -14.07 16.42 9.56
C GLU A 250 -13.42 17.16 8.37
N THR A 251 -13.34 16.50 7.22
CA THR A 251 -12.73 17.04 6.00
C THR A 251 -13.55 18.21 5.44
N ILE A 252 -14.87 18.06 5.40
CA ILE A 252 -15.80 19.10 4.93
C ILE A 252 -15.65 20.36 5.79
N ASN A 253 -15.60 20.22 7.12
CA ASN A 253 -15.39 21.36 8.03
C ASN A 253 -14.03 22.04 7.84
N MET A 254 -12.96 21.27 7.62
CA MET A 254 -11.63 21.82 7.38
C MET A 254 -11.57 22.66 6.08
N ILE A 255 -12.29 22.27 5.02
CA ILE A 255 -12.32 23.00 3.75
C ILE A 255 -12.90 24.40 3.95
N PHE A 256 -14.02 24.51 4.67
CA PHE A 256 -14.62 25.81 4.99
C PHE A 256 -13.70 26.68 5.86
N GLN A 257 -13.06 26.09 6.88
CA GLN A 257 -12.14 26.79 7.77
C GLN A 257 -10.90 27.36 7.05
N ARG A 258 -10.28 26.59 6.15
CA ARG A 258 -9.05 27.01 5.44
C ARG A 258 -9.23 28.26 4.58
N LYS A 259 -10.46 28.58 4.19
CA LYS A 259 -10.75 29.75 3.35
C LYS A 259 -11.33 30.93 4.12
N GLY A 260 -11.27 30.91 5.44
CA GLY A 260 -11.75 32.03 6.26
C GLY A 260 -13.25 32.29 6.10
N ILE A 261 -14.00 31.30 5.63
CA ILE A 261 -15.45 31.26 5.76
C ILE A 261 -15.67 30.97 7.25
N SER A 262 -15.76 32.02 8.06
CA SER A 262 -16.25 31.88 9.43
C SER A 262 -17.65 31.30 9.30
N SER A 263 -17.83 30.04 9.69
CA SER A 263 -19.09 29.32 9.64
C SER A 263 -20.09 30.01 10.58
N VAL A 264 -20.74 31.07 10.09
CA VAL A 264 -21.62 31.90 10.90
C VAL A 264 -22.87 31.11 11.26
N ARG A 265 -23.37 30.23 10.38
CA ARG A 265 -24.48 29.29 10.68
C ARG A 265 -24.39 28.09 9.73
N GLN A 266 -24.01 26.92 10.24
CA GLN A 266 -24.14 25.65 9.51
C GLN A 266 -25.41 24.94 10.00
N HIS A 267 -26.19 24.42 9.06
CA HIS A 267 -27.39 23.63 9.35
C HIS A 267 -27.33 22.34 8.54
N PHE A 268 -27.79 21.25 9.12
CA PHE A 268 -27.90 19.98 8.43
C PHE A 268 -29.31 19.46 8.55
N ASN A 269 -29.89 19.03 7.43
CA ASN A 269 -31.18 18.34 7.41
C ASN A 269 -31.01 16.96 6.77
N THR A 270 -31.82 16.01 7.21
CA THR A 270 -31.82 14.63 6.70
C THR A 270 -33.07 14.37 5.86
N ILE A 271 -32.91 13.72 4.73
CA ILE A 271 -34.00 13.29 3.86
C ILE A 271 -33.78 11.84 3.42
N VAL A 272 -34.83 11.15 3.02
CA VAL A 272 -34.72 9.82 2.38
C VAL A 272 -35.22 9.90 0.95
N ILE A 273 -34.40 9.48 0.00
CA ILE A 273 -34.70 9.39 -1.43
C ILE A 273 -34.39 7.96 -1.88
N ASP A 274 -35.36 7.26 -2.47
CA ASP A 274 -35.23 5.88 -2.97
C ASP A 274 -34.63 4.89 -1.95
N GLY A 275 -34.97 5.07 -0.66
CA GLY A 275 -34.49 4.22 0.44
C GLY A 275 -33.09 4.57 0.97
N GLN A 276 -32.38 5.49 0.32
CA GLN A 276 -31.08 6.00 0.76
C GLN A 276 -31.24 7.32 1.51
N MET A 277 -30.52 7.47 2.63
CA MET A 277 -30.57 8.68 3.46
C MET A 277 -29.54 9.70 2.97
N PHE A 278 -29.96 10.93 2.73
CA PHE A 278 -29.11 12.04 2.34
C PHE A 278 -29.08 13.11 3.43
N ILE A 279 -27.93 13.77 3.55
CA ILE A 279 -27.69 14.90 4.42
C ILE A 279 -27.47 16.13 3.55
N ALA A 280 -28.30 17.15 3.76
CA ALA A 280 -28.13 18.49 3.22
C ALA A 280 -27.33 19.33 4.21
N LEU A 281 -26.07 19.61 3.92
CA LEU A 281 -25.28 20.62 4.60
C LEU A 281 -25.56 22.00 3.99
N SER A 282 -26.10 22.91 4.79
CA SER A 282 -26.27 24.32 4.47
C SER A 282 -25.24 25.14 5.24
N THR A 283 -24.53 26.02 4.54
CA THR A 283 -23.68 27.05 5.16
C THR A 283 -24.01 28.43 4.62
N LEU A 284 -24.09 29.42 5.51
CA LEU A 284 -24.22 30.83 5.11
C LEU A 284 -22.85 31.47 4.92
N VAL A 285 -22.72 32.26 3.87
CA VAL A 285 -21.48 32.97 3.53
C VAL A 285 -21.81 34.41 3.11
N GLU A 286 -20.98 35.37 3.52
CA GLU A 286 -21.10 36.77 3.09
C GLU A 286 -20.99 36.89 1.56
N SER A 287 -21.97 37.56 0.94
CA SER A 287 -22.03 37.83 -0.51
C SER A 287 -20.74 38.48 -1.02
N ALA A 288 -20.08 39.32 -0.23
CA ALA A 288 -18.83 39.98 -0.60
C ALA A 288 -17.60 39.04 -0.64
N ARG A 289 -17.67 37.86 -0.01
CA ARG A 289 -16.60 36.85 0.03
C ARG A 289 -16.77 35.71 -0.97
N LEU A 290 -17.95 35.62 -1.61
CA LEU A 290 -18.28 34.63 -2.64
C LEU A 290 -18.02 35.20 -4.04
N THR A 291 -16.75 35.26 -4.45
CA THR A 291 -16.43 35.52 -5.87
C THR A 291 -16.68 34.27 -6.72
N PRO A 292 -16.91 34.39 -8.04
CA PRO A 292 -17.05 33.22 -8.91
C PRO A 292 -15.85 32.25 -8.81
N GLU A 293 -14.62 32.76 -8.63
CA GLU A 293 -13.45 31.88 -8.46
C GLU A 293 -13.50 31.09 -7.14
N MET A 294 -14.01 31.71 -6.07
CA MET A 294 -14.19 31.06 -4.78
C MET A 294 -15.29 30.00 -4.83
N GLU A 295 -16.35 30.24 -5.60
CA GLU A 295 -17.43 29.28 -5.82
C GLU A 295 -16.97 28.06 -6.64
N THR A 296 -16.25 28.28 -7.74
CA THR A 296 -15.63 27.19 -8.51
C THR A 296 -14.65 26.42 -7.64
N TYR A 297 -13.80 27.11 -6.87
CA TYR A 297 -12.88 26.46 -5.95
C TYR A 297 -13.60 25.60 -4.89
N LEU A 298 -14.64 26.13 -4.22
CA LEU A 298 -15.36 25.37 -3.19
C LEU A 298 -16.09 24.18 -3.80
N SER A 299 -16.69 24.35 -4.98
CA SER A 299 -17.36 23.28 -5.71
C SER A 299 -16.37 22.18 -6.11
N ASP A 300 -15.24 22.54 -6.72
CA ASP A 300 -14.19 21.60 -7.13
C ASP A 300 -13.53 20.92 -5.94
N GLU A 301 -13.24 21.65 -4.86
CA GLU A 301 -12.57 21.12 -3.67
C GLU A 301 -13.51 20.23 -2.85
N LEU A 302 -14.79 20.61 -2.69
CA LEU A 302 -15.79 19.78 -2.04
C LEU A 302 -16.12 18.57 -2.91
N TYR A 303 -16.29 18.71 -4.23
CA TYR A 303 -16.55 17.60 -5.14
C TYR A 303 -15.36 16.63 -5.19
N SER A 304 -14.14 17.13 -5.39
CA SER A 304 -12.92 16.32 -5.43
C SER A 304 -12.65 15.58 -4.11
N ARG A 305 -12.93 16.22 -2.96
CA ARG A 305 -12.68 15.61 -1.65
C ARG A 305 -13.85 14.79 -1.10
N SER A 306 -15.09 15.02 -1.56
CA SER A 306 -16.26 14.17 -1.24
C SER A 306 -16.41 12.98 -2.19
N MET A 307 -15.79 13.02 -3.38
CA MET A 307 -15.54 11.84 -4.22
C MET A 307 -14.45 10.90 -3.65
N LEU A 308 -13.59 11.39 -2.77
CA LEU A 308 -12.57 10.56 -2.14
C LEU A 308 -13.20 9.78 -0.97
N LEU A 309 -13.35 8.46 -1.19
CA LEU A 309 -13.64 7.36 -0.24
C LEU A 309 -15.15 7.08 -0.04
N LYS A 310 -15.80 6.04 -0.59
CA LYS A 310 -15.40 4.84 -1.36
C LYS A 310 -16.52 4.52 -2.39
N SER A 311 -16.17 4.21 -3.63
CA SER A 311 -16.82 3.06 -4.29
C SER A 311 -16.29 1.79 -3.61
N SER A 312 -17.10 0.75 -3.48
CA SER A 312 -16.66 -0.56 -2.99
C SER A 312 -15.29 -0.94 -3.60
N PRO A 313 -14.40 -1.64 -2.86
CA PRO A 313 -13.14 -2.12 -3.43
C PRO A 313 -13.42 -2.84 -4.75
N VAL A 314 -12.67 -2.49 -5.80
CA VAL A 314 -12.88 -3.12 -7.12
C VAL A 314 -12.55 -4.60 -6.96
N SER A 315 -13.54 -5.45 -7.17
CA SER A 315 -13.37 -6.89 -7.03
C SER A 315 -12.40 -7.43 -8.08
N VAL A 316 -11.81 -8.59 -7.80
CA VAL A 316 -10.97 -9.30 -8.78
C VAL A 316 -11.72 -9.56 -10.09
N GLY A 317 -13.04 -9.81 -10.00
CA GLY A 317 -13.91 -9.96 -11.16
C GLY A 317 -14.03 -8.67 -11.98
N GLU A 318 -14.24 -7.53 -11.34
CA GLU A 318 -14.31 -6.24 -12.03
C GLU A 318 -12.98 -5.84 -12.66
N ILE A 319 -11.84 -6.10 -11.99
CA ILE A 319 -10.52 -5.87 -12.60
C ILE A 319 -10.33 -6.75 -13.84
N ARG A 320 -10.76 -8.01 -13.78
CA ARG A 320 -10.75 -8.90 -14.93
C ARG A 320 -11.59 -8.35 -16.09
N ASP A 321 -12.80 -7.90 -15.80
CA ASP A 321 -13.69 -7.33 -16.81
C ASP A 321 -13.10 -6.06 -17.45
N ILE A 322 -12.39 -5.23 -16.67
CA ILE A 322 -11.64 -4.08 -17.20
C ILE A 322 -10.50 -4.56 -18.12
N LEU A 323 -9.73 -5.55 -17.70
CA LEU A 323 -8.63 -6.11 -18.50
C LEU A 323 -9.12 -6.71 -19.81
N ASP A 324 -10.22 -7.47 -19.79
CA ASP A 324 -10.87 -8.02 -20.99
C ASP A 324 -11.33 -6.90 -21.93
N ARG A 325 -11.94 -5.83 -21.38
CA ARG A 325 -12.32 -4.64 -22.15
C ARG A 325 -11.11 -3.99 -22.79
N ILE A 326 -10.01 -3.78 -22.06
CA ILE A 326 -8.77 -3.19 -22.60
C ILE A 326 -8.25 -3.99 -23.79
N ALA A 327 -8.25 -5.33 -23.68
CA ALA A 327 -7.75 -6.21 -24.73
C ALA A 327 -8.56 -6.09 -26.05
N SER A 328 -9.87 -5.88 -25.96
CA SER A 328 -10.77 -5.73 -27.11
C SER A 328 -11.04 -4.30 -27.59
N ALA A 329 -10.69 -3.29 -26.78
CA ALA A 329 -11.07 -1.91 -27.00
C ALA A 329 -10.29 -1.22 -28.13
N ARG A 330 -10.96 -0.33 -28.86
CA ARG A 330 -10.34 0.62 -29.79
C ARG A 330 -9.67 1.76 -29.03
N ASP A 331 -8.80 2.51 -29.70
CA ASP A 331 -7.99 3.55 -29.06
C ASP A 331 -8.79 4.60 -28.27
N HIS A 332 -9.93 5.06 -28.80
CA HIS A 332 -10.78 6.03 -28.08
C HIS A 332 -11.46 5.41 -26.85
N GLU A 333 -11.91 4.17 -26.92
CA GLU A 333 -12.49 3.44 -25.77
C GLU A 333 -11.45 3.21 -24.67
N LYS A 334 -10.18 2.99 -25.03
CA LYS A 334 -9.07 2.93 -24.07
C LYS A 334 -8.82 4.27 -23.40
N ILE A 335 -8.90 5.37 -24.14
CA ILE A 335 -8.81 6.74 -23.58
C ILE A 335 -9.98 7.00 -22.61
N ASP A 336 -11.18 6.54 -22.94
CA ASP A 336 -12.35 6.65 -22.05
C ASP A 336 -12.15 5.83 -20.77
N LEU A 337 -11.59 4.62 -20.87
CA LEU A 337 -11.20 3.80 -19.71
C LEU A 337 -10.16 4.50 -18.84
N ILE A 338 -9.12 5.10 -19.43
CA ILE A 338 -8.12 5.90 -18.69
C ILE A 338 -8.80 7.05 -17.95
N THR A 339 -9.70 7.76 -18.64
CA THR A 339 -10.44 8.89 -18.07
C THR A 339 -11.34 8.43 -16.92
N HIS A 340 -12.00 7.28 -17.06
CA HIS A 340 -12.78 6.65 -16.00
C HIS A 340 -11.92 6.31 -14.78
N MET A 341 -10.77 5.66 -14.97
CA MET A 341 -9.84 5.34 -13.88
C MET A 341 -9.28 6.60 -13.21
N GLN A 342 -8.96 7.63 -14.00
CA GLN A 342 -8.52 8.93 -13.47
C GLN A 342 -9.58 9.59 -12.58
N ARG A 343 -10.85 9.58 -13.00
CA ARG A 343 -11.97 10.16 -12.24
C ARG A 343 -12.25 9.43 -10.93
N ASN A 344 -12.19 8.10 -10.94
CA ASN A 344 -12.55 7.28 -9.78
C ASN A 344 -11.38 7.03 -8.81
N LYS A 345 -10.13 7.20 -9.28
CA LYS A 345 -8.88 7.15 -8.49
C LYS A 345 -8.87 6.03 -7.42
N GLN A 346 -8.69 4.79 -7.87
CA GLN A 346 -8.59 3.62 -6.99
C GLN A 346 -7.25 2.91 -7.18
N LYS A 347 -6.67 2.38 -6.10
CA LYS A 347 -5.39 1.67 -6.13
C LYS A 347 -5.40 0.46 -7.05
N GLU A 348 -6.54 -0.21 -7.18
CA GLU A 348 -6.73 -1.41 -7.99
C GLU A 348 -6.56 -1.13 -9.50
N PHE A 349 -6.72 0.12 -9.94
CA PHE A 349 -6.50 0.53 -11.34
C PHE A 349 -5.03 0.62 -11.75
N LEU A 350 -4.08 0.54 -10.82
CA LEU A 350 -2.65 0.48 -11.16
C LEU A 350 -2.35 -0.67 -12.13
N ILE A 351 -2.99 -1.83 -11.95
CA ILE A 351 -2.75 -2.98 -12.83
C ILE A 351 -3.26 -2.75 -14.26
N PRO A 352 -4.54 -2.39 -14.48
CA PRO A 352 -5.04 -2.01 -15.81
C PRO A 352 -4.19 -0.91 -16.49
N LEU A 353 -3.77 0.12 -15.74
CA LEU A 353 -2.92 1.18 -16.28
C LEU A 353 -1.54 0.66 -16.71
N MET A 354 -0.95 -0.27 -15.94
CA MET A 354 0.33 -0.90 -16.27
C MET A 354 0.23 -1.77 -17.53
N VAL A 355 -0.88 -2.45 -17.74
CA VAL A 355 -1.16 -3.21 -18.98
C VAL A 355 -1.20 -2.28 -20.19
N MET A 356 -1.80 -1.09 -20.05
CA MET A 356 -1.85 -0.09 -21.13
C MET A 356 -0.48 0.49 -21.50
N LEU A 357 0.56 0.31 -20.67
CA LEU A 357 1.92 0.68 -21.07
C LEU A 357 2.46 -0.18 -22.22
N ASN A 358 1.84 -1.33 -22.50
CA ASN A 358 2.15 -2.18 -23.65
C ASN A 358 1.29 -1.92 -24.88
N ASP A 359 0.45 -0.88 -24.85
CA ASP A 359 -0.35 -0.53 -26.01
C ASP A 359 0.54 -0.10 -27.18
N HIS A 360 0.14 -0.41 -28.42
CA HIS A 360 0.88 -0.04 -29.62
C HIS A 360 0.85 1.49 -29.87
N ASN A 361 -0.20 2.18 -29.41
CA ASN A 361 -0.36 3.62 -29.51
C ASN A 361 0.40 4.36 -28.38
N LEU A 362 1.39 5.17 -28.77
CA LEU A 362 2.23 5.94 -27.84
C LEU A 362 1.43 6.96 -27.00
N GLU A 363 0.35 7.53 -27.53
CA GLU A 363 -0.50 8.47 -26.78
C GLU A 363 -1.17 7.78 -25.59
N ILE A 364 -1.68 6.56 -25.80
CA ILE A 364 -2.30 5.74 -24.75
C ILE A 364 -1.26 5.42 -23.68
N ARG A 365 -0.07 4.98 -24.08
CA ARG A 365 1.04 4.71 -23.15
C ARG A 365 1.37 5.93 -22.28
N ARG A 366 1.54 7.10 -22.90
CA ARG A 366 1.86 8.36 -22.20
C ARG A 366 0.74 8.80 -21.26
N LYS A 367 -0.53 8.68 -21.65
CA LYS A 367 -1.67 9.01 -20.78
C LYS A 367 -1.75 8.06 -19.59
N ALA A 368 -1.64 6.75 -19.82
CA ALA A 368 -1.64 5.76 -18.74
C ALA A 368 -0.48 5.99 -17.76
N PHE A 369 0.74 6.21 -18.27
CA PHE A 369 1.90 6.53 -17.45
C PHE A 369 1.72 7.84 -16.66
N GLY A 370 1.13 8.87 -17.26
CA GLY A 370 0.79 10.11 -16.57
C GLY A 370 -0.13 9.88 -15.36
N ILE A 371 -1.12 8.99 -15.48
CA ILE A 371 -2.00 8.62 -14.36
C ILE A 371 -1.25 7.82 -13.30
N ILE A 372 -0.42 6.84 -13.70
CA ILE A 372 0.42 6.07 -12.75
C ILE A 372 1.31 7.03 -11.95
N ARG A 373 2.00 7.95 -12.63
CA ARG A 373 2.83 8.97 -11.99
C ARG A 373 1.99 9.85 -11.05
N HIS A 374 0.78 10.25 -11.46
CA HIS A 374 -0.11 11.01 -10.57
C HIS A 374 -0.51 10.23 -9.32
N TYR A 375 -0.81 8.92 -9.45
CA TYR A 375 -1.13 8.05 -8.31
C TYR A 375 0.05 7.91 -7.36
N VAL A 376 1.27 7.77 -7.89
CA VAL A 376 2.50 7.70 -7.09
C VAL A 376 2.81 9.02 -6.38
N LEU A 377 2.66 10.16 -7.06
CA LEU A 377 2.99 11.46 -6.49
C LEU A 377 1.91 12.03 -5.56
N ASN A 378 0.65 11.64 -5.77
CA ASN A 378 -0.50 12.14 -5.01
C ASN A 378 -1.35 10.97 -4.48
N PRO A 379 -0.82 10.10 -3.61
CA PRO A 379 -1.55 8.94 -3.11
C PRO A 379 -2.68 9.35 -2.17
N ASP A 380 -3.79 8.60 -2.19
CA ASP A 380 -4.74 8.59 -1.10
C ASP A 380 -4.27 7.69 0.07
N ALA A 381 -5.07 7.58 1.13
CA ALA A 381 -4.74 6.74 2.28
C ALA A 381 -4.68 5.23 1.95
N ALA A 382 -5.50 4.75 1.00
CA ALA A 382 -5.52 3.34 0.61
C ALA A 382 -4.30 2.96 -0.23
N MET A 383 -3.83 3.87 -1.10
CA MET A 383 -2.61 3.71 -1.91
C MET A 383 -1.35 3.71 -1.07
N LYS A 384 -1.25 4.54 -0.03
CA LYS A 384 -0.08 4.54 0.88
C LYS A 384 0.14 3.18 1.56
N ASN A 385 -0.94 2.44 1.77
CA ASN A 385 -0.93 1.11 2.36
C ASN A 385 -1.00 -0.01 1.29
N ASP A 386 -0.84 0.32 0.01
CA ASP A 386 -0.83 -0.65 -1.08
C ASP A 386 0.60 -1.06 -1.44
N TYR A 387 0.84 -2.36 -1.43
CA TYR A 387 2.17 -2.91 -1.66
C TYR A 387 2.70 -2.61 -3.07
N TYR A 388 1.83 -2.59 -4.09
CA TYR A 388 2.26 -2.28 -5.44
C TYR A 388 2.57 -0.80 -5.63
N TRP A 389 1.74 0.07 -5.07
CA TRP A 389 2.03 1.50 -5.02
C TRP A 389 3.39 1.79 -4.37
N SER A 390 3.67 1.16 -3.21
CA SER A 390 4.95 1.32 -2.49
C SER A 390 6.13 0.89 -3.37
N THR A 391 5.96 -0.23 -4.07
CA THR A 391 6.95 -0.72 -5.04
C THR A 391 7.22 0.30 -6.14
N LEU A 392 6.17 0.88 -6.75
CA LEU A 392 6.32 1.91 -7.79
C LEU A 392 6.97 3.19 -7.26
N LYS A 393 6.59 3.66 -6.06
CA LYS A 393 7.21 4.83 -5.40
C LYS A 393 8.72 4.67 -5.29
N ASN A 394 9.22 3.49 -4.94
CA ASN A 394 10.66 3.22 -4.84
C ASN A 394 11.39 3.42 -6.18
N ILE A 395 10.74 3.06 -7.29
CA ILE A 395 11.28 3.23 -8.64
C ILE A 395 11.43 4.71 -8.96
N PHE A 396 10.35 5.48 -8.78
CA PHE A 396 10.37 6.92 -9.04
C PHE A 396 11.38 7.64 -8.15
N SER A 397 11.54 7.19 -6.90
CA SER A 397 12.56 7.72 -6.00
C SER A 397 13.98 7.40 -6.47
N ALA A 398 14.27 6.14 -6.79
CA ALA A 398 15.60 5.72 -7.26
C ALA A 398 15.95 6.32 -8.63
N ALA A 399 14.95 6.58 -9.48
CA ALA A 399 15.13 7.23 -10.77
C ALA A 399 15.70 8.66 -10.69
N THR A 400 15.64 9.29 -9.51
CA THR A 400 16.25 10.60 -9.26
C THR A 400 17.76 10.53 -9.00
N VAL A 401 18.29 9.36 -8.60
CA VAL A 401 19.72 9.17 -8.33
C VAL A 401 20.50 9.33 -9.64
N PRO A 402 21.47 10.24 -9.72
CA PRO A 402 22.29 10.40 -10.93
C PRO A 402 23.12 9.14 -11.16
N ILE A 403 22.95 8.52 -12.33
CA ILE A 403 23.71 7.35 -12.75
C ILE A 403 24.50 7.64 -14.03
N ARG A 404 25.68 7.01 -14.15
CA ARG A 404 26.55 7.12 -15.32
C ARG A 404 26.18 6.06 -16.35
N ARG A 405 25.93 6.44 -17.61
CA ARG A 405 25.68 5.46 -18.68
C ARG A 405 26.87 5.42 -19.62
N GLU A 406 27.14 4.27 -20.22
CA GLU A 406 28.29 4.11 -21.10
C GLU A 406 28.31 5.12 -22.28
N LYS A 407 27.11 5.56 -22.72
CA LYS A 407 26.92 6.56 -23.78
C LYS A 407 26.78 8.01 -23.28
N ASP A 408 26.57 8.22 -21.99
CA ASP A 408 26.33 9.56 -21.42
C ASP A 408 27.66 10.17 -20.93
N ARG A 409 27.88 11.45 -21.24
CA ARG A 409 29.10 12.17 -20.79
C ARG A 409 29.07 12.53 -19.30
N LEU A 410 27.89 12.56 -18.67
CA LEU A 410 27.66 13.01 -17.29
C LEU A 410 26.56 12.18 -16.61
N ASP A 411 26.64 12.09 -15.28
CA ASP A 411 25.63 11.46 -14.44
C ASP A 411 24.31 12.26 -14.51
N ARG A 412 23.18 11.59 -14.76
CA ARG A 412 21.85 12.21 -14.79
C ARG A 412 20.73 11.29 -14.32
N SER A 413 19.60 11.88 -13.93
CA SER A 413 18.35 11.17 -13.62
C SER A 413 17.66 10.63 -14.89
N LEU A 414 16.70 9.72 -14.70
CA LEU A 414 15.89 9.15 -15.79
C LEU A 414 14.78 10.10 -16.26
N PHE A 415 14.42 9.97 -17.53
CA PHE A 415 13.20 10.54 -18.10
C PHE A 415 11.99 9.60 -17.92
N ASP A 416 10.78 10.16 -17.97
CA ASP A 416 9.52 9.41 -17.86
C ASP A 416 9.42 8.23 -18.85
N GLU A 417 9.84 8.42 -20.10
CA GLU A 417 9.82 7.36 -21.11
C GLU A 417 10.78 6.21 -20.78
N GLU A 418 11.91 6.52 -20.14
CA GLU A 418 12.90 5.51 -19.73
C GLU A 418 12.36 4.67 -18.57
N ILE A 419 11.68 5.30 -17.60
CA ILE A 419 10.98 4.62 -16.50
C ILE A 419 9.85 3.75 -17.06
N MET A 420 9.04 4.31 -17.96
CA MET A 420 7.92 3.60 -18.60
C MET A 420 8.40 2.33 -19.32
N ASN A 421 9.48 2.42 -20.11
CA ASN A 421 10.04 1.27 -20.82
C ASN A 421 10.60 0.20 -19.87
N LEU A 422 11.17 0.62 -18.73
CA LEU A 422 11.73 -0.29 -17.73
C LEU A 422 10.66 -1.14 -17.02
N ILE A 423 9.52 -0.53 -16.67
CA ILE A 423 8.49 -1.17 -15.83
C ILE A 423 7.35 -1.82 -16.62
N ARG A 424 7.34 -1.67 -17.95
CA ARG A 424 6.28 -2.17 -18.82
C ARG A 424 6.14 -3.70 -18.76
N PHE A 425 4.91 -4.16 -18.61
CA PHE A 425 4.57 -5.58 -18.78
C PHE A 425 4.55 -5.93 -20.26
N ARG A 426 5.10 -7.08 -20.65
CA ARG A 426 4.86 -7.66 -21.98
C ARG A 426 3.51 -8.36 -22.01
N GLY A 427 3.17 -9.05 -20.92
CA GLY A 427 1.93 -9.80 -20.79
C GLY A 427 1.46 -9.86 -19.34
N LEU A 428 0.15 -9.73 -19.18
CA LEU A 428 -0.57 -10.09 -17.97
C LEU A 428 -1.61 -11.13 -18.40
N HIS A 429 -1.39 -12.36 -18.01
CA HIS A 429 -2.18 -13.53 -18.39
C HIS A 429 -2.96 -14.02 -17.17
N TYR A 430 -4.20 -14.44 -17.39
CA TYR A 430 -5.01 -15.10 -16.36
C TYR A 430 -5.99 -16.09 -16.97
N GLU A 431 -6.38 -17.08 -16.18
CA GLU A 431 -7.37 -18.09 -16.55
C GLU A 431 -8.09 -18.60 -15.30
N THR A 432 -9.39 -18.85 -15.41
CA THR A 432 -10.15 -19.53 -14.35
C THR A 432 -10.31 -21.00 -14.70
N MET A 433 -9.98 -21.87 -13.75
CA MET A 433 -10.07 -23.32 -13.89
C MET A 433 -10.99 -23.86 -12.80
N THR A 434 -12.00 -24.64 -13.19
CA THR A 434 -12.83 -25.41 -12.25
C THR A 434 -12.32 -26.84 -12.22
N GLU A 435 -11.87 -27.30 -11.06
CA GLU A 435 -11.37 -28.66 -10.90
C GLU A 435 -12.54 -29.64 -10.73
N LYS A 436 -12.49 -30.77 -11.45
CA LYS A 436 -13.64 -31.66 -11.66
C LYS A 436 -14.03 -32.48 -10.43
N GLU A 437 -13.06 -32.97 -9.67
CA GLU A 437 -13.30 -33.85 -8.52
C GLU A 437 -13.76 -33.05 -7.28
N SER A 438 -13.17 -31.89 -7.04
CA SER A 438 -13.47 -31.00 -5.91
C SER A 438 -14.56 -29.95 -6.21
N GLY A 439 -14.81 -29.65 -7.49
CA GLY A 439 -15.70 -28.56 -7.92
C GLY A 439 -15.18 -27.15 -7.59
N ARG A 440 -13.94 -27.03 -7.10
CA ARG A 440 -13.35 -25.74 -6.69
C ARG A 440 -12.85 -24.97 -7.89
N GLU A 441 -13.06 -23.66 -7.84
CA GLU A 441 -12.48 -22.73 -8.81
C GLU A 441 -11.11 -22.22 -8.35
N PHE A 442 -10.20 -22.13 -9.30
CA PHE A 442 -8.87 -21.56 -9.15
C PHE A 442 -8.69 -20.45 -10.17
N LEU A 443 -8.06 -19.34 -9.76
CA LEU A 443 -7.63 -18.28 -10.67
C LEU A 443 -6.12 -18.36 -10.85
N PHE A 444 -5.70 -18.56 -12.09
CA PHE A 444 -4.30 -18.54 -12.51
C PHE A 444 -3.93 -17.13 -12.95
N ILE A 445 -2.74 -16.68 -12.55
CA ILE A 445 -2.17 -15.39 -12.94
C ILE A 445 -0.72 -15.62 -13.36
N ARG A 446 -0.27 -14.97 -14.44
CA ARG A 446 1.15 -14.83 -14.79
C ARG A 446 1.41 -13.45 -15.39
N ILE A 447 2.38 -12.73 -14.83
CA ILE A 447 2.88 -11.44 -15.35
C ILE A 447 4.31 -11.68 -15.84
N ASN A 448 4.63 -11.21 -17.04
CA ASN A 448 5.98 -11.25 -17.63
C ASN A 448 6.35 -9.90 -18.29
N GLY A 449 7.65 -9.60 -18.31
CA GLY A 449 8.21 -8.40 -18.95
C GLY A 449 8.73 -8.65 -20.36
N THR A 450 9.23 -7.59 -21.02
CA THR A 450 9.73 -7.65 -22.41
C THR A 450 10.94 -8.56 -22.59
N GLY A 451 11.83 -8.62 -21.60
CA GLY A 451 12.98 -9.52 -21.52
C GLY A 451 12.58 -10.97 -21.20
N ILE A 452 13.45 -11.71 -20.52
CA ILE A 452 13.16 -13.06 -20.02
C ILE A 452 12.51 -12.93 -18.65
N GLY A 453 11.21 -13.20 -18.55
CA GLY A 453 10.50 -13.08 -17.27
C GLY A 453 11.09 -13.99 -16.21
N LYS A 454 11.29 -13.49 -14.99
CA LYS A 454 11.78 -14.30 -13.87
C LYS A 454 11.01 -14.02 -12.59
N GLY A 455 10.39 -15.07 -12.05
CA GLY A 455 9.87 -15.04 -10.69
C GLY A 455 8.99 -16.23 -10.34
N GLY A 456 8.78 -16.38 -9.04
CA GLY A 456 8.11 -17.53 -8.46
C GLY A 456 6.61 -17.65 -8.79
N ILE A 457 6.05 -18.82 -8.55
CA ILE A 457 4.63 -19.13 -8.60
C ILE A 457 4.15 -19.26 -7.15
N ARG A 458 3.25 -18.39 -6.73
CA ARG A 458 2.64 -18.41 -5.40
C ARG A 458 1.31 -19.14 -5.45
N ALA A 459 1.09 -20.10 -4.57
CA ALA A 459 -0.22 -20.72 -4.40
C ALA A 459 -0.74 -20.45 -2.99
N HIS A 460 -1.84 -19.69 -2.90
CA HIS A 460 -2.43 -19.33 -1.62
C HIS A 460 -3.94 -19.10 -1.73
N ARG A 461 -4.66 -19.44 -0.66
CA ARG A 461 -6.14 -19.38 -0.62
C ARG A 461 -6.73 -17.98 -0.78
N SER A 462 -6.00 -16.93 -0.38
CA SER A 462 -6.54 -15.56 -0.34
C SER A 462 -5.53 -14.44 -0.59
N HIS A 463 -4.23 -14.73 -0.70
CA HIS A 463 -3.19 -13.69 -0.78
C HIS A 463 -2.67 -13.46 -2.20
N VAL A 464 -3.14 -14.26 -3.17
CA VAL A 464 -2.83 -14.06 -4.59
C VAL A 464 -3.80 -13.02 -5.13
N SER A 465 -3.26 -11.95 -5.72
CA SER A 465 -4.04 -10.87 -6.33
C SER A 465 -3.25 -10.21 -7.46
N PHE A 466 -3.94 -9.55 -8.39
CA PHE A 466 -3.27 -8.82 -9.48
C PHE A 466 -2.27 -7.78 -8.94
N SER A 467 -2.65 -6.98 -7.94
CA SER A 467 -1.77 -5.97 -7.33
C SER A 467 -0.56 -6.63 -6.64
N GLY A 468 -0.81 -7.66 -5.82
CA GLY A 468 0.26 -8.40 -5.12
C GLY A 468 1.28 -9.01 -6.07
N GLU A 469 0.82 -9.66 -7.15
CA GLU A 469 1.74 -10.24 -8.14
C GLU A 469 2.41 -9.18 -9.01
N GLY A 470 1.76 -8.04 -9.26
CA GLY A 470 2.36 -6.87 -9.90
C GLY A 470 3.53 -6.31 -9.07
N ALA A 471 3.34 -6.16 -7.76
CA ALA A 471 4.39 -5.71 -6.84
C ALA A 471 5.57 -6.70 -6.80
N LEU A 472 5.28 -7.98 -6.61
CA LEU A 472 6.32 -9.00 -6.52
C LEU A 472 7.09 -9.17 -7.84
N SER A 473 6.41 -9.10 -8.99
CA SER A 473 7.06 -9.15 -10.31
C SER A 473 7.98 -7.96 -10.54
N THR A 474 7.59 -6.78 -10.08
CA THR A 474 8.40 -5.56 -10.16
C THR A 474 9.59 -5.61 -9.21
N ASN A 475 9.43 -6.14 -8.00
CA ASN A 475 10.56 -6.40 -7.10
C ASN A 475 11.54 -7.43 -7.70
N MET A 476 11.05 -8.45 -8.41
CA MET A 476 11.91 -9.41 -9.12
C MET A 476 12.74 -8.75 -10.21
N LEU A 477 12.20 -7.77 -10.94
CA LEU A 477 12.97 -6.96 -11.89
C LEU A 477 14.19 -6.36 -11.19
N PHE A 478 14.00 -5.61 -10.10
CA PHE A 478 15.09 -4.91 -9.39
C PHE A 478 16.10 -5.84 -8.75
N LYS A 479 15.68 -6.99 -8.22
CA LYS A 479 16.61 -8.02 -7.78
C LYS A 479 17.52 -8.48 -8.91
N CYS A 480 16.96 -8.77 -10.08
CA CYS A 480 17.72 -9.27 -11.21
C CYS A 480 18.69 -8.22 -11.76
N ILE A 481 18.19 -7.01 -12.04
CA ILE A 481 19.03 -5.96 -12.62
C ILE A 481 20.04 -5.41 -11.61
N GLY A 482 19.72 -5.33 -10.32
CA GLY A 482 20.68 -4.92 -9.28
C GLY A 482 21.83 -5.92 -9.08
N LEU A 483 21.58 -7.21 -9.35
CA LEU A 483 22.60 -8.26 -9.43
C LEU A 483 23.31 -8.31 -10.81
N GLY A 484 22.94 -7.46 -11.77
CA GLY A 484 23.49 -7.47 -13.12
C GLY A 484 23.09 -8.69 -13.95
N VAL A 485 22.04 -9.41 -13.56
CA VAL A 485 21.61 -10.63 -14.27
C VAL A 485 21.07 -10.26 -15.66
N PRO A 486 21.70 -10.76 -16.75
CA PRO A 486 21.37 -10.32 -18.09
C PRO A 486 19.99 -10.84 -18.52
N TRP A 487 19.27 -10.02 -19.29
CA TRP A 487 17.94 -10.25 -19.86
C TRP A 487 16.77 -10.52 -18.89
N TYR A 488 17.03 -10.93 -17.65
CA TYR A 488 15.99 -11.21 -16.65
C TYR A 488 15.19 -9.97 -16.30
N THR A 489 13.87 -10.08 -16.36
CA THR A 489 12.93 -8.98 -16.14
C THR A 489 11.76 -9.41 -15.25
N ILE A 490 10.76 -8.52 -15.14
CA ILE A 490 9.46 -8.72 -14.50
C ILE A 490 8.96 -10.15 -14.76
N GLY A 491 8.69 -10.87 -13.69
CA GLY A 491 8.09 -12.19 -13.74
C GLY A 491 7.45 -12.53 -12.40
N LYS A 492 6.20 -12.96 -12.39
CA LYS A 492 5.54 -13.54 -11.20
C LYS A 492 4.28 -14.28 -11.58
N GLY A 493 4.04 -15.42 -10.94
CA GLY A 493 2.83 -16.22 -11.12
C GLY A 493 2.07 -16.42 -9.82
N GLY A 494 0.76 -16.65 -9.94
CA GLY A 494 -0.14 -16.90 -8.82
C GLY A 494 -1.18 -17.97 -9.15
N ILE A 495 -1.53 -18.78 -8.15
CA ILE A 495 -2.67 -19.69 -8.10
C ILE A 495 -3.50 -19.28 -6.89
N LEU A 496 -4.58 -18.55 -7.13
CA LEU A 496 -5.55 -18.20 -6.10
C LEU A 496 -6.50 -19.38 -5.91
N GLY A 497 -6.46 -19.96 -4.73
CA GLY A 497 -7.29 -21.11 -4.34
C GLY A 497 -6.59 -21.95 -3.27
N ASP A 498 -7.36 -22.75 -2.53
CA ASP A 498 -6.82 -23.59 -1.46
C ASP A 498 -6.35 -24.94 -2.02
N LEU A 499 -5.04 -25.10 -2.21
CA LEU A 499 -4.43 -26.38 -2.62
C LEU A 499 -4.33 -27.40 -1.47
N ALA A 500 -4.65 -27.02 -0.23
CA ALA A 500 -4.60 -27.95 0.89
C ALA A 500 -5.85 -28.84 0.96
N ILE A 501 -7.01 -28.35 0.47
CA ILE A 501 -8.29 -29.07 0.30
C ILE A 501 -8.47 -30.15 1.39
N LYS A 502 -8.56 -29.68 2.63
CA LYS A 502 -8.49 -30.54 3.83
C LYS A 502 -9.69 -31.49 3.92
N GLU A 503 -10.77 -31.18 3.22
CA GLU A 503 -12.02 -31.93 3.18
C GLU A 503 -11.92 -33.22 2.34
N LEU A 504 -10.93 -33.32 1.47
CA LEU A 504 -10.65 -34.54 0.69
C LEU A 504 -9.72 -35.48 1.46
N ASP A 505 -9.89 -36.79 1.20
CA ASP A 505 -8.91 -37.80 1.61
C ASP A 505 -7.55 -37.55 0.95
N VAL A 506 -6.49 -38.15 1.50
CA VAL A 506 -5.11 -37.89 1.06
C VAL A 506 -4.92 -38.21 -0.43
N ALA A 507 -5.46 -39.33 -0.91
CA ALA A 507 -5.29 -39.75 -2.29
C ALA A 507 -6.05 -38.84 -3.27
N ALA A 508 -7.27 -38.43 -2.91
CA ALA A 508 -8.06 -37.45 -3.66
C ALA A 508 -7.39 -36.08 -3.68
N ARG A 509 -6.90 -35.61 -2.53
CA ARG A 509 -6.16 -34.36 -2.42
C ARG A 509 -4.92 -34.34 -3.31
N ASP A 510 -4.14 -35.42 -3.33
CA ASP A 510 -2.95 -35.51 -4.16
C ASP A 510 -3.29 -35.50 -5.65
N ARG A 511 -4.36 -36.20 -6.08
CA ARG A 511 -4.87 -36.14 -7.45
C ARG A 511 -5.32 -34.74 -7.84
N VAL A 512 -6.12 -34.09 -7.01
CA VAL A 512 -6.64 -32.73 -7.27
C VAL A 512 -5.50 -31.71 -7.32
N ARG A 513 -4.59 -31.75 -6.34
CA ARG A 513 -3.41 -30.88 -6.30
C ARG A 513 -2.59 -31.05 -7.57
N LYS A 514 -2.33 -32.29 -7.99
CA LYS A 514 -1.61 -32.59 -9.23
C LYS A 514 -2.34 -32.05 -10.45
N ALA A 515 -3.66 -32.26 -10.55
CA ALA A 515 -4.46 -31.78 -11.68
C ALA A 515 -4.44 -30.25 -11.82
N VAL A 516 -4.52 -29.52 -10.71
CA VAL A 516 -4.41 -28.05 -10.71
C VAL A 516 -3.01 -27.61 -11.17
N LEU A 517 -1.95 -28.26 -10.72
CA LEU A 517 -0.57 -27.95 -11.13
C LEU A 517 -0.30 -28.28 -12.60
N GLU A 518 -0.83 -29.40 -13.10
CA GLU A 518 -0.76 -29.77 -14.52
C GLU A 518 -1.54 -28.76 -15.38
N ALA A 519 -2.73 -28.32 -14.94
CA ALA A 519 -3.49 -27.28 -15.61
C ALA A 519 -2.76 -25.92 -15.60
N TYR A 520 -2.11 -25.57 -14.49
CA TYR A 520 -1.28 -24.36 -14.43
C TYR A 520 -0.07 -24.46 -15.38
N ALA A 521 0.55 -25.64 -15.50
CA ALA A 521 1.64 -25.88 -16.45
C ALA A 521 1.17 -25.75 -17.90
N ASP A 522 -0.04 -26.23 -18.23
CA ASP A 522 -0.67 -26.04 -19.54
C ASP A 522 -0.94 -24.55 -19.81
N PHE A 523 -1.47 -23.83 -18.83
CA PHE A 523 -1.62 -22.37 -18.90
C PHE A 523 -0.28 -21.67 -19.16
N LEU A 524 0.79 -22.05 -18.45
CA LEU A 524 2.12 -21.49 -18.66
C LEU A 524 2.63 -21.73 -20.09
N TYR A 525 2.47 -22.96 -20.58
CA TYR A 525 2.96 -23.39 -21.90
C TYR A 525 2.19 -22.73 -23.06
N TYR A 526 0.86 -22.72 -22.97
CA TYR A 526 0.01 -22.31 -24.09
C TYR A 526 -0.44 -20.85 -24.06
N ARG A 527 -0.42 -20.20 -22.88
CA ARG A 527 -0.98 -18.85 -22.71
C ARG A 527 0.03 -17.79 -22.28
N SER A 528 1.10 -18.15 -21.57
CA SER A 528 2.01 -17.18 -20.95
C SER A 528 3.48 -17.28 -21.39
N ASP A 529 3.74 -17.88 -22.56
CA ASP A 529 5.05 -17.96 -23.19
C ASP A 529 6.18 -18.53 -22.30
N VAL A 530 5.90 -19.57 -21.50
CA VAL A 530 6.96 -20.22 -20.71
C VAL A 530 8.04 -20.80 -21.63
N GLY A 531 9.30 -20.60 -21.24
CA GLY A 531 10.45 -21.14 -21.97
C GLY A 531 11.72 -20.36 -21.68
N PRO A 532 12.90 -20.96 -21.93
CA PRO A 532 14.19 -20.37 -21.60
C PRO A 532 14.43 -18.97 -22.18
N LEU A 533 13.84 -18.63 -23.33
CA LEU A 533 14.06 -17.35 -24.03
C LEU A 533 12.94 -16.31 -23.79
N SER A 534 11.93 -16.67 -23.01
CA SER A 534 10.71 -15.86 -22.84
C SER A 534 10.35 -15.67 -21.38
N ASP A 535 10.15 -16.75 -20.62
CA ASP A 535 9.70 -16.67 -19.22
C ASP A 535 10.08 -17.92 -18.43
N VAL A 536 10.73 -17.74 -17.27
CA VAL A 536 11.33 -18.81 -16.46
C VAL A 536 10.80 -18.79 -15.03
N PRO A 537 9.71 -19.51 -14.72
CA PRO A 537 9.13 -19.57 -13.38
C PRO A 537 10.06 -20.24 -12.33
N ALA A 538 9.65 -20.13 -11.06
CA ALA A 538 10.27 -20.82 -9.92
C ALA A 538 9.23 -21.11 -8.84
N GLY A 539 9.62 -21.79 -7.76
CA GLY A 539 8.79 -21.92 -6.56
C GLY A 539 8.68 -20.61 -5.77
N ASP A 540 7.57 -20.47 -5.05
CA ASP A 540 7.29 -19.43 -4.04
C ASP A 540 6.47 -20.06 -2.91
N VAL A 541 5.84 -19.25 -2.04
CA VAL A 541 4.91 -19.72 -1.02
C VAL A 541 3.85 -20.65 -1.65
N GLY A 542 3.73 -21.87 -1.10
CA GLY A 542 2.82 -22.90 -1.57
C GLY A 542 3.35 -23.81 -2.69
N ILE A 543 4.47 -23.45 -3.34
CA ILE A 543 5.06 -24.19 -4.48
C ILE A 543 6.54 -24.51 -4.18
N GLY A 544 6.81 -25.75 -3.77
CA GLY A 544 8.14 -26.28 -3.50
C GLY A 544 8.71 -27.10 -4.66
N GLY A 545 9.79 -27.85 -4.38
CA GLY A 545 10.45 -28.70 -5.38
C GLY A 545 9.54 -29.80 -5.94
N SER A 546 8.64 -30.35 -5.11
CA SER A 546 7.64 -31.33 -5.54
C SER A 546 6.67 -30.76 -6.58
N GLU A 547 6.12 -29.57 -6.31
CA GLU A 547 5.21 -28.90 -7.25
C GLU A 547 5.92 -28.46 -8.53
N ILE A 548 7.14 -27.93 -8.40
CA ILE A 548 7.98 -27.59 -9.55
C ILE A 548 8.28 -28.82 -10.40
N SER A 549 8.49 -29.99 -9.79
CA SER A 549 8.66 -31.24 -10.52
C SER A 549 7.42 -31.58 -11.35
N VAL A 550 6.21 -31.47 -10.80
CA VAL A 550 4.96 -31.73 -11.54
C VAL A 550 4.82 -30.78 -12.73
N ILE A 551 5.04 -29.48 -12.50
CA ILE A 551 4.94 -28.45 -13.55
C ILE A 551 5.98 -28.70 -14.65
N TYR A 552 7.22 -29.00 -14.27
CA TYR A 552 8.32 -29.28 -15.20
C TYR A 552 8.05 -30.52 -16.06
N GLU A 553 7.58 -31.61 -15.45
CA GLU A 553 7.25 -32.83 -16.18
C GLU A 553 6.10 -32.58 -17.17
N ARG A 554 5.09 -31.79 -16.78
CA ARG A 554 3.98 -31.42 -17.69
C ARG A 554 4.43 -30.51 -18.84
N ILE A 555 5.29 -29.52 -18.58
CA ILE A 555 5.91 -28.70 -19.65
C ILE A 555 6.69 -29.59 -20.63
N THR A 556 7.40 -30.59 -20.11
CA THR A 556 8.15 -31.56 -20.93
C THR A 556 7.22 -32.40 -21.79
N ASP A 557 6.11 -32.88 -21.23
CA ASP A 557 5.10 -33.64 -21.98
C ASP A 557 4.45 -32.79 -23.09
N ASN A 558 4.16 -31.52 -22.82
CA ASN A 558 3.61 -30.60 -23.82
C ASN A 558 4.63 -30.31 -24.93
N ALA A 559 5.89 -30.07 -24.59
CA ALA A 559 6.95 -29.90 -25.59
C ALA A 559 7.12 -31.17 -26.46
N MET A 560 7.05 -32.36 -25.86
CA MET A 560 7.14 -33.63 -26.59
C MET A 560 5.96 -33.81 -27.55
N LYS A 561 4.74 -33.48 -27.13
CA LYS A 561 3.55 -33.46 -27.99
C LYS A 561 3.69 -32.45 -29.13
N GLY A 562 4.15 -31.23 -28.81
CA GLY A 562 4.39 -30.19 -29.81
C GLY A 562 5.40 -30.63 -30.87
N ILE A 563 6.49 -31.28 -30.47
CA ILE A 563 7.49 -31.83 -31.39
C ILE A 563 6.87 -32.87 -32.32
N GLN A 564 6.03 -33.77 -31.79
CA GLN A 564 5.31 -34.76 -32.60
C GLN A 564 4.32 -34.12 -33.56
N ALA A 565 3.56 -33.11 -33.10
CA ALA A 565 2.62 -32.37 -33.93
C ALA A 565 3.32 -31.64 -35.09
N VAL A 566 4.50 -31.04 -34.84
CA VAL A 566 5.32 -30.39 -35.89
C VAL A 566 5.87 -31.40 -36.89
N LEU A 567 6.37 -32.55 -36.42
CA LEU A 567 6.86 -33.63 -37.29
C LEU A 567 5.77 -34.19 -38.20
N SER A 568 4.60 -34.47 -37.62
CA SER A 568 3.46 -35.08 -38.31
C SER A 568 2.60 -34.07 -39.06
N ARG A 569 2.85 -32.76 -38.89
CA ARG A 569 2.05 -31.64 -39.40
C ARG A 569 0.56 -31.75 -39.02
N GLU A 570 0.30 -32.05 -37.76
CA GLU A 570 -1.06 -32.12 -37.21
C GLU A 570 -1.76 -30.76 -37.23
N PRO A 571 -3.10 -30.70 -37.24
CA PRO A 571 -3.81 -29.42 -37.13
C PRO A 571 -3.37 -28.62 -35.89
N GLY A 572 -2.98 -27.37 -36.08
CA GLY A 572 -2.44 -26.51 -35.01
C GLY A 572 -0.93 -26.55 -34.83
N TYR A 573 -0.19 -27.33 -35.64
CA TYR A 573 1.28 -27.42 -35.54
C TYR A 573 2.00 -26.07 -35.70
N ASP A 574 1.40 -25.07 -36.36
CA ASP A 574 1.98 -23.73 -36.48
C ASP A 574 2.16 -23.05 -35.11
N GLN A 575 1.21 -23.24 -34.20
CA GLN A 575 1.31 -22.74 -32.82
C GLN A 575 2.42 -23.46 -32.05
N GLU A 576 2.47 -24.80 -32.15
CA GLU A 576 3.51 -25.61 -31.51
C GLU A 576 4.90 -25.26 -32.05
N MET A 577 5.03 -25.12 -33.37
CA MET A 577 6.26 -24.70 -34.03
C MET A 577 6.72 -23.33 -33.50
N ARG A 578 5.78 -22.39 -33.34
CA ARG A 578 6.08 -21.07 -32.77
C ARG A 578 6.57 -21.17 -31.33
N ILE A 579 5.88 -21.91 -30.45
CA ILE A 579 6.27 -22.08 -29.04
C ILE A 579 7.67 -22.71 -28.95
N LEU A 580 7.89 -23.82 -29.65
CA LEU A 580 9.17 -24.52 -29.64
C LEU A 580 10.32 -23.65 -30.19
N LYS A 581 10.06 -22.89 -31.27
CA LYS A 581 11.06 -22.00 -31.87
C LYS A 581 11.36 -20.80 -30.97
N GLU A 582 10.34 -20.02 -30.62
CA GLU A 582 10.49 -18.71 -29.96
C GLU A 582 10.80 -18.82 -28.47
N ASN A 583 10.19 -19.78 -27.77
CA ASN A 583 10.32 -19.90 -26.31
C ASN A 583 11.44 -20.89 -25.93
N PHE A 584 11.58 -22.00 -26.66
CA PHE A 584 12.56 -23.06 -26.37
C PHE A 584 13.80 -23.03 -27.25
N GLY A 585 13.88 -22.17 -28.27
CA GLY A 585 15.05 -22.07 -29.14
C GLY A 585 15.28 -23.31 -30.01
N LEU A 586 14.23 -24.10 -30.29
CA LEU A 586 14.34 -25.33 -31.08
C LEU A 586 14.30 -25.05 -32.58
N ASN A 587 15.29 -25.55 -33.32
CA ASN A 587 15.30 -25.50 -34.78
C ASN A 587 14.29 -26.48 -35.39
N CYS A 588 13.03 -26.06 -35.52
CA CYS A 588 11.95 -26.87 -36.07
C CYS A 588 12.11 -27.23 -37.56
N ALA A 589 13.09 -26.65 -38.28
CA ALA A 589 13.39 -27.03 -39.66
C ALA A 589 14.29 -28.28 -39.75
N ASN A 590 14.95 -28.66 -38.65
CA ASN A 590 15.83 -29.83 -38.60
C ASN A 590 15.03 -31.11 -38.28
N GLY A 591 14.55 -31.79 -39.32
CA GLY A 591 13.76 -33.02 -39.18
C GLY A 591 14.47 -34.14 -38.40
N ALA A 592 15.79 -34.31 -38.59
CA ALA A 592 16.56 -35.33 -37.88
C ALA A 592 16.65 -35.06 -36.37
N LEU A 593 16.80 -33.79 -35.98
CA LEU A 593 16.76 -33.38 -34.57
C LEU A 593 15.38 -33.64 -33.97
N LEU A 594 14.32 -33.23 -34.66
CA LEU A 594 12.96 -33.44 -34.19
C LEU A 594 12.65 -34.94 -34.02
N GLU A 595 13.03 -35.79 -34.98
CA GLU A 595 12.86 -37.25 -34.87
C GLU A 595 13.60 -37.84 -33.67
N SER A 596 14.81 -37.33 -33.37
CA SER A 596 15.58 -37.76 -32.20
C SER A 596 14.89 -37.37 -30.89
N LEU A 597 14.41 -36.12 -30.79
CA LEU A 597 13.69 -35.62 -29.63
C LEU A 597 12.35 -36.35 -29.43
N ALA A 598 11.59 -36.60 -30.51
CA ALA A 598 10.31 -37.29 -30.44
C ALA A 598 10.40 -38.72 -29.90
N LYS A 599 11.58 -39.37 -30.04
CA LYS A 599 11.84 -40.74 -29.57
C LYS A 599 12.53 -40.78 -28.20
N ASN A 600 13.03 -39.66 -27.69
CA ASN A 600 13.84 -39.63 -26.48
C ASN A 600 13.39 -38.52 -25.51
N ARG A 601 12.60 -38.92 -24.51
CA ARG A 601 12.10 -38.02 -23.48
C ARG A 601 13.21 -37.37 -22.66
N ASP A 602 14.34 -38.03 -22.43
CA ASP A 602 15.45 -37.44 -21.66
C ASP A 602 16.13 -36.30 -22.42
N LEU A 603 16.17 -36.35 -23.76
CA LEU A 603 16.62 -35.22 -24.56
C LEU A 603 15.63 -34.04 -24.50
N VAL A 604 14.32 -34.31 -24.51
CA VAL A 604 13.30 -33.28 -24.31
C VAL A 604 13.41 -32.68 -22.90
N LYS A 605 13.66 -33.49 -21.86
CA LYS A 605 13.92 -33.01 -20.51
C LYS A 605 15.09 -32.04 -20.46
N LYS A 606 16.19 -32.32 -21.17
CA LYS A 606 17.33 -31.38 -21.27
C LYS A 606 16.91 -30.07 -21.94
N LEU A 607 16.19 -30.14 -23.05
CA LEU A 607 15.67 -28.96 -23.77
C LEU A 607 14.75 -28.10 -22.89
N THR A 608 13.86 -28.70 -22.11
CA THR A 608 12.88 -28.00 -21.28
C THR A 608 13.41 -27.64 -19.89
N SER A 609 14.53 -28.22 -19.45
CA SER A 609 15.15 -27.96 -18.13
C SER A 609 15.32 -26.47 -17.80
N PRO A 610 15.81 -25.60 -18.71
CA PRO A 610 15.93 -24.17 -18.43
C PRO A 610 14.58 -23.41 -18.51
N ALA A 611 13.44 -24.03 -18.83
CA ALA A 611 12.15 -23.34 -18.83
C ALA A 611 11.63 -23.04 -17.41
N ILE A 612 12.11 -23.76 -16.38
CA ILE A 612 11.69 -23.57 -14.99
C ILE A 612 12.83 -23.91 -14.04
N THR A 613 12.87 -23.25 -12.87
CA THR A 613 13.96 -23.38 -11.89
C THR A 613 13.44 -23.79 -10.51
N GLY A 614 14.33 -24.27 -9.65
CA GLY A 614 13.99 -24.87 -8.35
C GLY A 614 13.66 -26.36 -8.46
N LYS A 615 14.14 -27.01 -9.53
CA LYS A 615 13.90 -28.43 -9.78
C LYS A 615 14.69 -29.29 -8.77
N PRO A 616 14.12 -30.38 -8.24
CA PRO A 616 14.88 -31.35 -7.49
C PRO A 616 15.76 -32.23 -8.41
N GLY A 617 16.72 -32.94 -7.83
CA GLY A 617 17.51 -33.94 -8.55
C GLY A 617 18.57 -33.36 -9.52
N PRO A 618 19.04 -34.16 -10.50
CA PRO A 618 20.18 -33.82 -11.36
C PRO A 618 19.94 -32.61 -12.26
N GLU A 619 18.68 -32.36 -12.61
CA GLU A 619 18.26 -31.27 -13.49
C GLU A 619 18.19 -29.93 -12.76
N GLY A 620 18.19 -29.97 -11.43
CA GLY A 620 18.35 -28.82 -10.56
C GLY A 620 19.81 -28.41 -10.38
N LEU A 621 20.01 -27.47 -9.46
CA LEU A 621 21.34 -27.04 -9.02
C LEU A 621 21.42 -27.17 -7.51
N LYS A 622 22.45 -27.86 -6.99
CA LYS A 622 22.65 -28.05 -5.53
C LYS A 622 22.67 -26.73 -4.77
N LEU A 623 23.25 -25.70 -5.40
CA LEU A 623 23.31 -24.33 -4.90
C LEU A 623 21.93 -23.69 -4.65
N ARG A 624 20.81 -24.28 -5.08
CA ARG A 624 19.46 -23.74 -4.79
C ARG A 624 19.06 -23.90 -3.33
N THR A 625 19.39 -25.03 -2.71
CA THR A 625 18.97 -25.33 -1.32
C THR A 625 19.75 -24.47 -0.35
N GLY A 626 19.08 -23.53 0.34
CA GLY A 626 19.73 -22.55 1.23
C GLY A 626 20.37 -21.36 0.51
N ALA A 627 20.07 -21.15 -0.79
CA ALA A 627 20.64 -20.05 -1.57
C ALA A 627 20.40 -18.67 -0.95
N THR A 628 19.17 -18.40 -0.47
CA THR A 628 18.83 -17.13 0.18
C THR A 628 19.68 -16.91 1.44
N ALA A 629 19.81 -17.92 2.29
CA ALA A 629 20.64 -17.85 3.50
C ALA A 629 22.12 -17.62 3.18
N ARG A 630 22.66 -18.31 2.16
CA ARG A 630 24.03 -18.04 1.68
C ARG A 630 24.19 -16.60 1.17
N GLY A 631 23.21 -16.07 0.46
CA GLY A 631 23.20 -14.67 0.03
C GLY A 631 23.30 -13.70 1.21
N LEU A 632 22.49 -13.92 2.26
CA LEU A 632 22.55 -13.13 3.50
C LEU A 632 23.94 -13.19 4.14
N MET A 633 24.55 -14.39 4.20
CA MET A 633 25.91 -14.57 4.73
C MET A 633 26.97 -13.85 3.90
N GLU A 634 26.87 -13.86 2.56
CA GLU A 634 27.82 -13.16 1.68
C GLU A 634 27.71 -11.64 1.82
N ILE A 635 26.49 -11.10 1.98
CA ILE A 635 26.26 -9.68 2.24
C ILE A 635 26.86 -9.26 3.57
N LEU A 636 26.59 -10.02 4.63
CA LEU A 636 27.14 -9.74 5.95
C LEU A 636 28.66 -9.84 5.94
N SER A 637 29.22 -10.85 5.25
CA SER A 637 30.66 -11.02 5.08
C SER A 637 31.28 -9.82 4.37
N ALA A 638 30.70 -9.36 3.26
CA ALA A 638 31.17 -8.17 2.54
C ALA A 638 31.12 -6.91 3.41
N GLN A 639 30.06 -6.74 4.21
CA GLN A 639 29.93 -5.63 5.14
C GLN A 639 30.99 -5.68 6.25
N GLN A 640 31.19 -6.84 6.89
CA GLN A 640 32.18 -7.00 7.95
C GLN A 640 33.60 -6.86 7.41
N ASN A 641 33.83 -7.22 6.15
CA ASN A 641 35.10 -7.11 5.46
C ASN A 641 35.31 -5.78 4.72
N TYR A 642 34.35 -4.86 4.75
CA TYR A 642 34.36 -3.66 3.93
C TYR A 642 35.65 -2.83 4.07
N ARG A 643 36.25 -2.75 5.27
CA ARG A 643 37.51 -1.99 5.46
C ARG A 643 38.69 -2.54 4.68
N ASP A 644 38.75 -3.86 4.50
CA ASP A 644 39.86 -4.53 3.84
C ASP A 644 39.55 -4.82 2.36
N PHE A 645 38.26 -4.99 2.02
CA PHE A 645 37.80 -5.35 0.69
C PHE A 645 36.62 -4.45 0.25
N ASN A 646 36.87 -3.17 -0.01
CA ASN A 646 35.85 -2.21 -0.48
C ASN A 646 35.80 -2.02 -2.00
N ASP A 647 36.76 -2.58 -2.74
CA ASP A 647 36.87 -2.41 -4.18
C ASP A 647 36.08 -3.49 -4.93
N PRO A 648 34.92 -3.16 -5.54
CA PRO A 648 34.08 -4.15 -6.20
C PRO A 648 34.73 -4.69 -7.49
N SER A 649 35.75 -4.01 -8.05
CA SER A 649 36.46 -4.47 -9.23
C SER A 649 37.28 -5.75 -8.97
N LEU A 650 37.62 -6.05 -7.71
CA LEU A 650 38.31 -7.28 -7.33
C LEU A 650 37.58 -8.52 -7.87
N TRP A 651 36.26 -8.58 -7.69
CA TRP A 651 35.44 -9.73 -8.12
C TRP A 651 34.87 -9.60 -9.53
N SER A 652 34.96 -8.42 -10.16
CA SER A 652 34.30 -8.15 -11.44
C SER A 652 35.23 -7.91 -12.61
N ASP A 653 36.47 -7.46 -12.38
CA ASP A 653 37.47 -7.28 -13.43
C ASP A 653 38.10 -8.63 -13.80
N ARG A 654 38.17 -8.89 -15.11
CA ARG A 654 38.82 -10.08 -15.66
C ARG A 654 40.30 -10.15 -15.28
N ALA A 655 40.99 -9.00 -15.25
CA ALA A 655 42.42 -8.96 -14.93
C ALA A 655 42.71 -9.35 -13.47
N ARG A 656 41.72 -9.23 -12.59
CA ARG A 656 41.86 -9.44 -11.14
C ARG A 656 41.19 -10.71 -10.64
N ILE A 657 40.52 -11.48 -11.50
CA ILE A 657 39.81 -12.68 -11.06
C ILE A 657 40.74 -13.71 -10.39
N GLY A 658 41.99 -13.82 -10.85
CA GLY A 658 43.01 -14.67 -10.22
C GLY A 658 43.45 -14.14 -8.83
N GLU A 659 43.54 -12.82 -8.67
CA GLU A 659 43.78 -12.18 -7.37
C GLU A 659 42.63 -12.48 -6.40
N ALA A 660 41.38 -12.31 -6.84
CA ALA A 660 40.20 -12.60 -6.03
C ALA A 660 40.15 -14.06 -5.56
N LEU A 661 40.44 -15.01 -6.45
CA LEU A 661 40.51 -16.43 -6.09
C LEU A 661 41.64 -16.71 -5.08
N SER A 662 42.81 -16.07 -5.24
CA SER A 662 43.93 -16.23 -4.30
C SER A 662 43.63 -15.66 -2.91
N LEU A 663 42.80 -14.62 -2.82
CA LEU A 663 42.39 -13.97 -1.57
C LEU A 663 41.16 -14.60 -0.93
N GLU A 664 40.50 -15.57 -1.58
CA GLU A 664 39.21 -16.11 -1.15
C GLU A 664 39.26 -16.69 0.26
N ASN A 665 40.30 -17.47 0.57
CA ASN A 665 40.47 -18.07 1.89
C ASN A 665 40.67 -16.98 2.96
N ASN A 666 41.47 -15.96 2.67
CA ASN A 666 41.69 -14.85 3.59
C ASN A 666 40.39 -14.06 3.84
N PHE A 667 39.62 -13.76 2.78
CA PHE A 667 38.32 -13.12 2.90
C PHE A 667 37.38 -13.92 3.81
N LYS A 668 37.26 -15.22 3.57
CA LYS A 668 36.41 -16.13 4.37
C LYS A 668 36.86 -16.20 5.83
N GLU A 669 38.15 -16.33 6.09
CA GLU A 669 38.68 -16.35 7.46
C GLU A 669 38.42 -15.04 8.21
N HIS A 670 38.60 -13.90 7.55
CA HIS A 670 38.30 -12.59 8.14
C HIS A 670 36.80 -12.46 8.44
N ALA A 671 35.94 -12.88 7.51
CA ALA A 671 34.50 -12.87 7.68
C ALA A 671 34.06 -13.73 8.86
N VAL A 672 34.54 -14.99 8.94
CA VAL A 672 34.23 -15.91 10.05
C VAL A 672 34.64 -15.31 11.39
N LYS A 673 35.88 -14.82 11.52
CA LYS A 673 36.37 -14.20 12.77
C LYS A 673 35.55 -13.00 13.22
N ARG A 674 35.06 -12.18 12.27
CA ARG A 674 34.25 -10.99 12.57
C ARG A 674 32.81 -11.34 12.89
N ILE A 675 32.20 -12.24 12.12
CA ILE A 675 30.83 -12.71 12.36
C ILE A 675 30.72 -13.47 13.69
N ALA A 676 31.76 -14.21 14.09
CA ALA A 676 31.82 -14.88 15.38
C ALA A 676 31.64 -13.94 16.58
N MET A 677 31.94 -12.65 16.43
CA MET A 677 31.78 -11.63 17.48
C MET A 677 30.37 -11.04 17.56
N LEU A 678 29.47 -11.39 16.62
CA LEU A 678 28.14 -10.84 16.52
C LEU A 678 27.09 -11.70 17.24
N THR A 679 26.04 -11.03 17.69
CA THR A 679 24.83 -11.63 18.24
C THR A 679 23.64 -11.51 17.29
N PHE A 680 22.79 -12.53 17.24
CA PHE A 680 21.70 -12.62 16.27
C PHE A 680 20.34 -12.89 16.92
N ALA A 681 19.30 -12.31 16.33
CA ALA A 681 17.90 -12.67 16.58
C ALA A 681 17.21 -12.92 15.23
N ILE A 682 16.56 -14.07 15.07
CA ILE A 682 16.04 -14.54 13.79
C ILE A 682 14.54 -14.78 13.92
N GLN A 683 13.75 -14.00 13.21
CA GLN A 683 12.30 -14.21 13.09
C GLN A 683 12.02 -15.09 11.88
N GLY A 684 11.37 -16.23 12.08
CA GLY A 684 11.06 -17.18 11.01
C GLY A 684 12.09 -18.29 10.85
N PHE A 685 11.92 -19.39 11.60
CA PHE A 685 12.81 -20.54 11.61
C PHE A 685 12.45 -21.60 10.56
N GLY A 686 12.09 -21.14 9.34
CA GLY A 686 11.80 -22.00 8.18
C GLY A 686 13.00 -22.12 7.24
N LYS A 687 12.74 -22.37 5.94
CA LYS A 687 13.78 -22.58 4.91
C LYS A 687 14.89 -21.50 4.91
N VAL A 688 14.55 -20.23 5.09
CA VAL A 688 15.56 -19.16 5.09
C VAL A 688 16.23 -19.05 6.46
N GLY A 689 15.46 -18.80 7.53
CA GLY A 689 16.01 -18.55 8.85
C GLY A 689 16.73 -19.76 9.46
N ALA A 690 16.26 -20.99 9.27
CA ALA A 690 16.95 -22.17 9.80
C ALA A 690 18.29 -22.46 9.11
N HIS A 691 18.37 -22.28 7.78
CA HIS A 691 19.65 -22.37 7.06
C HIS A 691 20.60 -21.24 7.49
N PHE A 692 20.10 -20.00 7.63
CA PHE A 692 20.92 -18.86 8.05
C PHE A 692 21.43 -19.04 9.49
N ALA A 693 20.55 -19.42 10.42
CA ALA A 693 20.91 -19.68 11.82
C ALA A 693 22.05 -20.70 11.92
N ARG A 694 21.95 -21.80 11.16
CA ARG A 694 22.98 -22.83 11.09
C ARG A 694 24.30 -22.27 10.58
N MET A 695 24.30 -21.59 9.43
CA MET A 695 25.52 -21.02 8.84
C MET A 695 26.18 -19.97 9.76
N ALA A 696 25.37 -19.11 10.39
CA ALA A 696 25.87 -18.12 11.34
C ALA A 696 26.46 -18.80 12.59
N ALA A 697 25.78 -19.79 13.17
CA ALA A 697 26.28 -20.55 14.32
C ALA A 697 27.58 -21.32 14.00
N GLU A 698 27.72 -21.85 12.78
CA GLU A 698 28.95 -22.52 12.31
C GLU A 698 30.17 -21.58 12.28
N THR A 699 29.98 -20.26 12.22
CA THR A 699 31.08 -19.29 12.38
C THR A 699 31.51 -19.08 13.83
N GLY A 700 30.72 -19.55 14.81
CA GLY A 700 30.90 -19.27 16.24
C GLY A 700 30.04 -18.11 16.77
N ALA A 701 29.18 -17.51 15.93
CA ALA A 701 28.28 -16.44 16.35
C ALA A 701 27.22 -16.91 17.35
N SER A 702 26.74 -16.00 18.20
CA SER A 702 25.75 -16.33 19.23
C SER A 702 24.33 -16.00 18.76
N ILE A 703 23.54 -17.04 18.48
CA ILE A 703 22.11 -16.89 18.16
C ILE A 703 21.34 -16.79 19.49
N LYS A 704 20.75 -15.63 19.78
CA LYS A 704 20.05 -15.36 21.05
C LYS A 704 18.59 -15.75 21.01
N MET A 705 17.95 -15.55 19.87
CA MET A 705 16.52 -15.79 19.69
C MET A 705 16.24 -16.38 18.31
N ILE A 706 15.35 -17.37 18.26
CA ILE A 706 14.74 -17.88 17.03
C ILE A 706 13.23 -17.99 17.22
N SER A 707 12.44 -17.66 16.20
CA SER A 707 10.98 -17.81 16.27
C SER A 707 10.37 -18.46 15.04
N ASP A 708 9.21 -19.09 15.22
CA ASP A 708 8.32 -19.51 14.15
C ASP A 708 6.87 -19.19 14.51
N ALA A 709 5.89 -19.76 13.80
CA ALA A 709 4.48 -19.51 14.07
C ALA A 709 4.02 -20.00 15.47
N SER A 710 4.76 -20.90 16.11
CA SER A 710 4.42 -21.46 17.44
C SER A 710 4.91 -20.58 18.60
N GLY A 711 5.96 -19.79 18.42
CA GLY A 711 6.53 -18.93 19.45
C GLY A 711 8.00 -18.60 19.23
N THR A 712 8.65 -18.11 20.28
CA THR A 712 10.08 -17.75 20.28
C THR A 712 10.84 -18.57 21.31
N LEU A 713 11.98 -19.15 20.90
CA LEU A 713 12.97 -19.73 21.80
C LEU A 713 14.07 -18.69 22.08
N VAL A 714 14.35 -18.42 23.35
CA VAL A 714 15.34 -17.41 23.78
C VAL A 714 16.36 -18.00 24.76
N ASP A 715 17.63 -17.66 24.54
CA ASP A 715 18.70 -17.81 25.55
C ASP A 715 19.61 -16.58 25.48
N PRO A 716 19.62 -15.71 26.51
CA PRO A 716 20.53 -14.55 26.56
C PRO A 716 22.01 -14.94 26.50
N GLY A 717 22.38 -16.16 26.93
CA GLY A 717 23.71 -16.72 26.78
C GLY A 717 24.02 -17.21 25.36
N GLY A 718 23.00 -17.41 24.53
CA GLY A 718 23.09 -18.01 23.20
C GLY A 718 22.55 -19.44 23.18
N LEU A 719 21.71 -19.72 22.19
CA LEU A 719 21.09 -21.02 21.96
C LEU A 719 22.15 -22.05 21.57
N SER A 720 22.14 -23.19 22.25
CA SER A 720 22.95 -24.35 21.90
C SER A 720 22.27 -25.19 20.81
N GLU A 721 23.04 -26.05 20.13
CA GLU A 721 22.49 -27.08 19.24
C GLU A 721 21.66 -26.56 18.05
N ILE A 722 21.98 -25.36 17.56
CA ILE A 722 21.33 -24.78 16.37
C ILE A 722 21.32 -25.75 15.18
N ALA A 723 22.37 -26.57 15.00
CA ALA A 723 22.40 -27.58 13.95
C ALA A 723 21.25 -28.59 14.07
N VAL A 724 20.96 -29.08 15.27
CA VAL A 724 19.88 -30.04 15.55
C VAL A 724 18.51 -29.38 15.35
N LEU A 725 18.35 -28.15 15.87
CA LEU A 725 17.13 -27.36 15.68
C LEU A 725 16.85 -27.14 14.18
N SER A 726 17.85 -26.71 13.43
CA SER A 726 17.73 -26.47 11.98
C SER A 726 17.45 -27.74 11.21
N GLU A 727 18.08 -28.87 11.53
CA GLU A 727 17.82 -30.16 10.88
C GLU A 727 16.37 -30.62 11.11
N ALA A 728 15.89 -30.55 12.35
CA ALA A 728 14.51 -30.91 12.68
C ALA A 728 13.48 -30.02 11.95
N SER A 729 13.72 -28.71 11.87
CA SER A 729 12.86 -27.79 11.11
C SER A 729 12.88 -28.09 9.60
N LEU A 730 14.06 -28.27 9.02
CA LEU A 730 14.23 -28.40 7.56
C LEU A 730 13.78 -29.75 7.01
N GLU A 731 14.02 -30.85 7.74
CA GLU A 731 13.77 -32.21 7.27
C GLU A 731 12.40 -32.74 7.69
N ARG A 732 11.98 -32.48 8.93
CA ARG A 732 10.71 -32.99 9.47
C ARG A 732 9.56 -32.01 9.31
N GLY A 733 9.87 -30.74 9.00
CA GLY A 733 8.87 -29.66 8.95
C GLY A 733 8.23 -29.38 10.30
N SER A 734 8.86 -29.80 11.40
CA SER A 734 8.35 -29.63 12.76
C SER A 734 8.41 -28.16 13.18
N SER A 735 7.39 -27.71 13.89
CA SER A 735 7.43 -26.41 14.57
C SER A 735 8.44 -26.41 15.72
N LEU A 736 8.91 -25.23 16.12
CA LEU A 736 9.80 -25.05 17.26
C LEU A 736 9.21 -25.67 18.53
N GLU A 737 7.91 -25.46 18.79
CA GLU A 737 7.24 -26.05 19.96
C GLU A 737 7.31 -27.59 19.96
N GLU A 738 7.11 -28.25 18.82
CA GLU A 738 7.21 -29.71 18.70
C GLU A 738 8.64 -30.21 18.91
N ILE A 739 9.63 -29.48 18.36
CA ILE A 739 11.04 -29.79 18.52
C ILE A 739 11.44 -29.70 19.99
N ILE A 740 10.99 -28.65 20.69
CA ILE A 740 11.27 -28.40 22.11
C ILE A 740 10.54 -29.39 23.02
N LYS A 741 9.34 -29.85 22.67
CA LYS A 741 8.65 -30.89 23.45
C LYS A 741 9.31 -32.27 23.35
N SER A 742 9.99 -32.54 22.22
CA SER A 742 10.60 -33.85 21.95
C SER A 742 12.07 -33.95 22.38
N ASN A 743 12.69 -32.86 22.81
CA ASN A 743 14.11 -32.80 23.19
C ASN A 743 14.29 -31.85 24.39
N THR A 744 15.44 -31.91 25.07
CA THR A 744 15.78 -30.94 26.12
C THR A 744 16.78 -29.93 25.60
N PHE A 745 16.33 -28.71 25.33
CA PHE A 745 17.20 -27.60 24.93
C PHE A 745 17.40 -26.60 26.06
N LYS A 746 18.55 -25.92 26.04
CA LYS A 746 18.79 -24.76 26.90
C LYS A 746 18.10 -23.53 26.30
N GLY A 747 17.32 -22.83 27.11
CA GLY A 747 16.57 -21.64 26.72
C GLY A 747 15.13 -21.66 27.23
N GLU A 748 14.47 -20.52 27.20
CA GLU A 748 13.05 -20.35 27.52
C GLU A 748 12.25 -20.31 26.22
N PHE A 749 11.17 -21.09 26.15
CA PHE A 749 10.23 -21.03 25.03
C PHE A 749 9.02 -20.18 25.40
N ILE A 750 8.86 -19.06 24.70
CA ILE A 750 7.75 -18.13 24.85
C ILE A 750 6.73 -18.44 23.76
N ALA A 751 5.67 -19.17 24.14
CA ALA A 751 4.62 -19.58 23.23
C ALA A 751 3.85 -18.38 22.65
N ALA A 752 3.36 -18.53 21.41
CA ALA A 752 2.51 -17.58 20.69
C ALA A 752 3.06 -16.15 20.52
N ASN A 753 4.34 -15.91 20.77
CA ASN A 753 5.01 -14.66 20.47
C ASN A 753 6.10 -14.91 19.43
N SER A 754 5.81 -14.63 18.16
CA SER A 754 6.75 -14.82 17.05
C SER A 754 7.55 -13.56 16.69
N THR A 755 7.18 -12.39 17.24
CA THR A 755 7.75 -11.08 16.89
C THR A 755 8.87 -10.64 17.82
N LEU A 756 9.03 -11.29 18.98
CA LEU A 756 10.06 -10.95 19.97
C LEU A 756 11.49 -10.81 19.39
N PRO A 757 11.96 -11.62 18.41
CA PRO A 757 13.27 -11.42 17.81
C PRO A 757 13.44 -10.06 17.11
N LEU A 758 12.35 -9.40 16.68
CA LEU A 758 12.38 -8.14 15.95
C LEU A 758 12.75 -6.94 16.85
N SER A 759 12.47 -7.03 18.15
CA SER A 759 12.81 -6.01 19.16
C SER A 759 13.95 -6.45 20.08
N ALA A 760 14.72 -7.46 19.68
CA ALA A 760 15.82 -7.98 20.47
C ALA A 760 17.01 -7.01 20.46
N ILE A 761 17.63 -6.84 21.62
CA ILE A 761 18.90 -6.10 21.76
C ILE A 761 20.04 -7.04 21.34
N VAL A 762 20.38 -7.01 20.05
CA VAL A 762 21.42 -7.84 19.41
C VAL A 762 22.12 -7.04 18.30
N ASP A 763 23.20 -7.56 17.75
CA ASP A 763 23.85 -6.91 16.60
C ASP A 763 23.00 -7.02 15.33
N VAL A 764 22.52 -8.21 15.01
CA VAL A 764 21.83 -8.48 13.74
C VAL A 764 20.45 -9.06 13.97
N VAL A 765 19.43 -8.35 13.48
CA VAL A 765 18.04 -8.84 13.43
C VAL A 765 17.71 -9.31 12.02
N VAL A 766 17.20 -10.54 11.91
CA VAL A 766 16.94 -11.23 10.64
C VAL A 766 15.46 -11.60 10.52
N PRO A 767 14.61 -10.76 9.93
CA PRO A 767 13.24 -11.13 9.60
C PRO A 767 13.21 -12.02 8.34
N ALA A 768 12.74 -13.25 8.49
CA ALA A 768 12.76 -14.30 7.50
C ALA A 768 11.44 -15.09 7.39
N ALA A 769 10.33 -14.58 7.97
CA ALA A 769 9.00 -15.18 7.84
C ALA A 769 8.03 -14.40 6.96
N LEU A 770 7.63 -13.19 7.39
CA LEU A 770 6.46 -12.46 6.87
C LEU A 770 6.82 -11.07 6.39
N GLU A 771 6.00 -10.54 5.48
CA GLU A 771 5.97 -9.14 5.07
C GLU A 771 5.43 -8.21 6.17
N GLU A 772 5.82 -6.93 6.12
CA GLU A 772 5.30 -5.81 6.92
C GLU A 772 5.22 -6.07 8.43
N VAL A 773 6.26 -6.70 8.98
CA VAL A 773 6.43 -6.98 10.42
C VAL A 773 7.19 -5.87 11.17
N ILE A 774 7.79 -4.91 10.47
CA ILE A 774 8.39 -3.69 11.05
C ILE A 774 7.81 -2.48 10.32
N THR A 775 7.21 -1.55 11.06
CA THR A 775 6.37 -0.47 10.50
C THR A 775 6.51 0.84 11.29
N THR A 776 6.08 1.98 10.73
CA THR A 776 6.14 3.31 11.38
C THR A 776 4.78 3.88 11.82
N GLY A 777 3.74 3.06 11.94
CA GLY A 777 2.40 3.53 12.26
C GLY A 777 1.57 2.50 13.00
N GLU A 778 0.37 2.89 13.45
CA GLU A 778 -0.60 1.94 14.00
C GLU A 778 -0.95 0.90 12.94
N THR A 779 -0.47 -0.32 13.14
CA THR A 779 -0.82 -1.45 12.27
C THR A 779 -1.98 -2.21 12.89
N GLY A 780 -2.92 -2.65 12.05
CA GLY A 780 -3.87 -3.69 12.43
C GLY A 780 -3.24 -5.09 12.44
N ASN A 781 -1.92 -5.22 12.22
CA ASN A 781 -1.21 -6.48 12.19
C ASN A 781 -0.66 -6.80 13.59
N PRO A 782 -1.28 -7.73 14.34
CA PRO A 782 -0.79 -8.10 15.68
C PRO A 782 0.58 -8.80 15.64
N GLN A 783 1.09 -9.17 14.46
CA GLN A 783 2.41 -9.75 14.25
C GLN A 783 3.44 -8.75 13.69
N ALA A 784 3.22 -7.44 13.89
CA ALA A 784 4.18 -6.40 13.56
C ALA A 784 4.66 -5.66 14.82
N ILE A 785 5.86 -5.08 14.74
CA ILE A 785 6.38 -4.12 15.71
C ILE A 785 6.46 -2.72 15.09
N HIS A 786 6.41 -1.71 15.95
CA HIS A 786 6.81 -0.35 15.57
C HIS A 786 8.34 -0.32 15.44
N GLU A 787 8.87 0.43 14.47
CA GLU A 787 10.30 0.59 14.24
C GLU A 787 11.01 1.16 15.48
N GLU A 788 10.33 1.97 16.28
CA GLU A 788 10.84 2.48 17.57
C GLU A 788 11.29 1.36 18.52
N ALA A 789 10.64 0.19 18.49
CA ALA A 789 11.00 -0.97 19.32
C ALA A 789 12.18 -1.78 18.77
N PHE A 790 12.69 -1.45 17.58
CA PHE A 790 13.84 -2.12 16.99
C PHE A 790 15.14 -1.63 17.66
N GLU A 791 15.93 -2.58 18.17
CA GLU A 791 17.15 -2.32 18.95
C GLU A 791 18.42 -2.89 18.29
N GLY A 792 18.30 -3.44 17.07
CA GLY A 792 19.43 -4.04 16.34
C GLY A 792 20.39 -3.02 15.72
N ASN A 793 21.66 -3.39 15.53
CA ASN A 793 22.63 -2.60 14.75
C ASN A 793 22.46 -2.80 13.24
N TYR A 794 22.04 -3.99 12.83
CA TYR A 794 21.80 -4.40 11.46
C TYR A 794 20.40 -4.96 11.29
N LEU A 795 19.70 -4.52 10.24
CA LEU A 795 18.49 -5.14 9.74
C LEU A 795 18.82 -5.93 8.46
N LEU A 796 18.82 -7.25 8.56
CA LEU A 796 19.21 -8.16 7.47
C LEU A 796 17.99 -8.96 6.97
N GLN A 797 17.34 -8.47 5.92
CA GLN A 797 15.99 -8.91 5.55
C GLN A 797 15.97 -10.19 4.70
N GLY A 798 15.67 -11.34 5.32
CA GLY A 798 15.56 -12.63 4.64
C GLY A 798 14.22 -12.86 3.93
N ALA A 799 13.13 -12.26 4.43
CA ALA A 799 11.81 -12.29 3.80
C ALA A 799 11.66 -11.22 2.71
N ASN A 800 10.56 -11.24 1.96
CA ASN A 800 10.20 -10.17 1.03
C ASN A 800 9.39 -9.09 1.78
N GLY A 801 9.85 -7.84 1.73
CA GLY A 801 9.22 -6.69 2.37
C GLY A 801 8.92 -6.82 3.88
N PRO A 802 9.78 -7.39 4.74
CA PRO A 802 9.48 -7.49 6.17
C PRO A 802 9.45 -6.14 6.89
N ALA A 803 10.19 -5.14 6.41
CA ALA A 803 10.06 -3.76 6.85
C ALA A 803 9.37 -2.92 5.77
N THR A 804 8.48 -2.01 6.17
CA THR A 804 7.97 -1.01 5.24
C THR A 804 9.09 -0.05 4.83
N VAL A 805 8.97 0.58 3.66
CA VAL A 805 9.98 1.53 3.17
C VAL A 805 10.19 2.68 4.17
N GLU A 806 9.09 3.17 4.75
CA GLU A 806 9.12 4.20 5.78
C GLU A 806 9.87 3.73 7.03
N ALA A 807 9.72 2.46 7.42
CA ALA A 807 10.44 1.88 8.55
C ALA A 807 11.93 1.72 8.26
N GLU A 808 12.29 1.29 7.05
CA GLU A 808 13.70 1.26 6.63
C GLU A 808 14.33 2.65 6.71
N GLU A 809 13.67 3.67 6.16
CA GLU A 809 14.18 5.05 6.19
C GLU A 809 14.29 5.58 7.63
N ALA A 810 13.31 5.29 8.50
CA ALA A 810 13.35 5.68 9.91
C ALA A 810 14.49 4.99 10.68
N LEU A 811 14.74 3.70 10.43
CA LEU A 811 15.84 2.94 11.03
C LEU A 811 17.20 3.42 10.53
N GLU A 812 17.35 3.66 9.23
CA GLU A 812 18.58 4.22 8.65
C GLU A 812 18.90 5.60 9.26
N ASN A 813 17.89 6.46 9.45
CA ASN A 813 18.06 7.77 10.11
C ASN A 813 18.50 7.65 11.57
N ARG A 814 18.19 6.54 12.26
CA ARG A 814 18.68 6.21 13.61
C ARG A 814 20.08 5.60 13.61
N GLY A 815 20.70 5.39 12.45
CA GLY A 815 22.04 4.82 12.30
C GLY A 815 22.06 3.29 12.17
N VAL A 816 20.91 2.63 12.04
CA VAL A 816 20.82 1.19 11.75
C VAL A 816 21.29 0.94 10.32
N ILE A 817 22.10 -0.10 10.11
CA ILE A 817 22.49 -0.52 8.76
C ILE A 817 21.40 -1.45 8.22
N VAL A 818 20.62 -0.93 7.28
CA VAL A 818 19.51 -1.66 6.66
C VAL A 818 19.94 -2.27 5.33
N PHE A 819 19.97 -3.60 5.25
CA PHE A 819 20.09 -4.30 3.97
C PHE A 819 18.68 -4.51 3.40
N PRO A 820 18.33 -3.88 2.27
CA PRO A 820 16.99 -3.97 1.72
C PRO A 820 16.74 -5.40 1.24
N ASP A 821 15.50 -5.87 1.40
CA ASP A 821 15.08 -7.21 1.00
C ASP A 821 15.48 -7.58 -0.45
N ILE A 822 15.36 -6.64 -1.40
CA ILE A 822 15.74 -6.81 -2.81
C ILE A 822 17.24 -7.08 -3.03
N LEU A 823 18.10 -6.78 -2.06
CA LEU A 823 19.50 -7.19 -2.06
C LEU A 823 19.69 -8.42 -1.16
N ALA A 824 19.24 -8.30 0.10
CA ALA A 824 19.42 -9.28 1.16
C ALA A 824 19.00 -10.70 0.76
N ASN A 825 17.79 -10.86 0.21
CA ASN A 825 17.26 -12.17 -0.16
C ASN A 825 17.52 -12.57 -1.62
N ALA A 826 18.31 -11.78 -2.36
CA ALA A 826 18.53 -11.95 -3.79
C ALA A 826 19.31 -13.23 -4.16
N GLY A 827 19.98 -13.87 -3.18
CA GLY A 827 20.63 -15.17 -3.37
C GLY A 827 19.71 -16.24 -3.96
N GLY A 828 18.41 -16.22 -3.61
CA GLY A 828 17.43 -17.16 -4.18
C GLY A 828 17.28 -17.03 -5.71
N VAL A 829 17.22 -15.80 -6.23
CA VAL A 829 17.12 -15.57 -7.68
C VAL A 829 18.47 -15.77 -8.37
N LEU A 830 19.58 -15.42 -7.73
CA LEU A 830 20.91 -15.64 -8.28
C LEU A 830 21.20 -17.14 -8.49
N ALA A 831 20.86 -17.98 -7.53
CA ALA A 831 20.97 -19.43 -7.71
C ALA A 831 20.01 -19.95 -8.79
N SER A 832 18.82 -19.34 -8.94
CA SER A 832 17.90 -19.68 -10.04
C SER A 832 18.50 -19.33 -11.41
N TYR A 833 19.20 -18.20 -11.51
CA TYR A 833 19.94 -17.82 -12.70
C TYR A 833 21.05 -18.83 -13.03
N MET A 834 21.82 -19.28 -12.02
CA MET A 834 22.84 -20.31 -12.22
C MET A 834 22.25 -21.65 -12.70
N GLU A 835 21.08 -22.04 -12.16
CA GLU A 835 20.35 -23.24 -12.60
C GLU A 835 19.86 -23.10 -14.05
N TRP A 836 19.35 -21.93 -14.42
CA TRP A 836 18.96 -21.62 -15.81
C TRP A 836 20.17 -21.69 -16.74
N LEU A 837 21.30 -21.10 -16.35
CA LEU A 837 22.54 -21.12 -17.11
C LEU A 837 23.07 -22.55 -17.30
N LYS A 838 23.01 -23.40 -16.26
CA LYS A 838 23.32 -24.83 -16.36
C LYS A 838 22.44 -25.52 -17.42
N GLY A 839 21.13 -25.28 -17.38
CA GLY A 839 20.19 -25.85 -18.36
C GLY A 839 20.48 -25.38 -19.79
N LEU A 840 20.70 -24.08 -19.99
CA LEU A 840 21.04 -23.51 -21.28
C LEU A 840 22.36 -24.06 -21.83
N MET A 841 23.41 -24.12 -21.00
CA MET A 841 24.72 -24.62 -21.40
C MET A 841 24.67 -26.10 -21.80
N SER A 842 23.93 -26.91 -21.03
CA SER A 842 23.70 -28.32 -21.36
C SER A 842 23.03 -28.48 -22.73
N SER A 843 22.05 -27.62 -23.04
CA SER A 843 21.26 -27.69 -24.28
C SER A 843 22.00 -27.12 -25.49
N PHE A 844 22.57 -25.91 -25.38
CA PHE A 844 23.07 -25.12 -26.51
C PHE A 844 24.61 -24.93 -26.53
N GLY A 845 25.30 -25.26 -25.43
CA GLY A 845 26.73 -25.06 -25.26
C GLY A 845 27.11 -23.63 -24.81
N TYR A 846 28.26 -23.51 -24.15
CA TYR A 846 28.73 -22.28 -23.51
C TYR A 846 28.99 -21.12 -24.49
N ARG A 847 29.63 -21.38 -25.64
CA ARG A 847 29.93 -20.33 -26.64
C ARG A 847 28.65 -19.67 -27.11
N THR A 848 27.64 -20.48 -27.45
CA THR A 848 26.34 -20.02 -27.94
C THR A 848 25.70 -19.07 -26.94
N ILE A 849 25.56 -19.50 -25.69
CA ILE A 849 24.87 -18.70 -24.66
C ILE A 849 25.65 -17.44 -24.29
N PHE A 850 26.98 -17.46 -24.42
CA PHE A 850 27.85 -16.30 -24.24
C PHE A 850 27.70 -15.29 -25.38
N GLU A 851 27.72 -15.72 -26.64
CA GLU A 851 27.55 -14.86 -27.82
C GLU A 851 26.18 -14.16 -27.84
N TRP A 852 25.15 -14.81 -27.30
CA TRP A 852 23.82 -14.22 -27.11
C TRP A 852 23.68 -13.38 -25.83
N GLY A 853 24.74 -13.26 -25.03
CA GLY A 853 24.79 -12.39 -23.86
C GLY A 853 24.06 -12.93 -22.63
N PHE A 854 23.81 -14.23 -22.51
CA PHE A 854 23.13 -14.82 -21.34
C PHE A 854 24.03 -15.01 -20.11
N VAL A 855 25.35 -14.89 -20.30
CA VAL A 855 26.35 -15.15 -19.25
C VAL A 855 26.73 -13.84 -18.56
N HIS A 856 26.56 -13.79 -17.23
CA HIS A 856 27.00 -12.68 -16.40
C HIS A 856 28.51 -12.49 -16.51
N ARG A 857 28.99 -11.24 -16.57
CA ARG A 857 30.43 -10.94 -16.77
C ARG A 857 31.36 -11.64 -15.77
N ILE A 858 30.97 -11.68 -14.49
CA ILE A 858 31.71 -12.34 -13.41
C ILE A 858 31.79 -13.85 -13.67
N THR A 859 30.65 -14.46 -14.01
CA THR A 859 30.59 -15.88 -14.36
C THR A 859 31.42 -16.18 -15.60
N HIS A 860 31.41 -15.30 -16.60
CA HIS A 860 32.28 -15.45 -17.76
C HIS A 860 33.76 -15.43 -17.38
N ASN A 861 34.19 -14.46 -16.57
CA ASN A 861 35.58 -14.37 -16.11
C ASN A 861 36.02 -15.64 -15.38
N LEU A 862 35.17 -16.20 -14.52
CA LEU A 862 35.44 -17.45 -13.82
C LEU A 862 35.48 -18.65 -14.78
N VAL A 863 34.51 -18.78 -15.69
CA VAL A 863 34.51 -19.88 -16.66
C VAL A 863 35.77 -19.86 -17.51
N ILE A 864 36.20 -18.69 -18.02
CA ILE A 864 37.43 -18.60 -18.82
C ILE A 864 38.69 -18.85 -17.97
N HIS A 865 38.66 -18.52 -16.68
CA HIS A 865 39.77 -18.81 -15.78
C HIS A 865 39.95 -20.32 -15.56
N PHE A 866 38.86 -21.04 -15.25
CA PHE A 866 38.89 -22.48 -14.99
C PHE A 866 38.91 -23.33 -16.27
N HIS A 867 38.36 -22.79 -17.37
CA HIS A 867 38.24 -23.45 -18.67
C HIS A 867 38.65 -22.47 -19.80
N PRO A 868 39.96 -22.24 -20.02
CA PRO A 868 40.45 -21.28 -21.02
C PRO A 868 39.98 -21.53 -22.46
N ASP A 869 39.63 -22.78 -22.76
CA ASP A 869 39.15 -23.28 -24.05
C ASP A 869 37.61 -23.42 -24.13
N ALA A 870 36.87 -22.90 -23.14
CA ALA A 870 35.40 -23.06 -23.04
C ALA A 870 34.64 -22.58 -24.29
N LEU A 871 35.10 -21.48 -24.90
CA LEU A 871 34.50 -20.92 -26.12
C LEU A 871 34.84 -21.77 -27.36
N GLU A 872 36.09 -22.24 -27.46
CA GLU A 872 36.52 -23.06 -28.60
C GLU A 872 35.80 -24.42 -28.61
N LYS A 873 35.79 -25.10 -27.45
CA LYS A 873 35.17 -26.41 -27.28
C LYS A 873 33.66 -26.36 -27.15
N ASN A 874 33.07 -25.18 -26.99
CA ASN A 874 31.65 -24.98 -26.73
C ASN A 874 31.12 -25.93 -25.63
N ILE A 875 31.81 -25.92 -24.48
CA ILE A 875 31.57 -26.87 -23.39
C ILE A 875 30.09 -26.87 -22.94
N ARG A 876 29.62 -28.03 -22.46
CA ARG A 876 28.23 -28.23 -22.04
C ARG A 876 28.02 -28.30 -20.53
N GLU A 877 29.11 -28.32 -19.77
CA GLU A 877 29.12 -28.43 -18.32
C GLU A 877 30.35 -27.73 -17.73
N ILE A 878 30.21 -27.26 -16.49
CA ILE A 878 31.27 -26.73 -15.63
C ILE A 878 31.09 -27.30 -14.22
N SER A 879 32.14 -27.24 -13.39
CA SER A 879 32.08 -27.74 -12.02
C SER A 879 31.16 -26.92 -11.11
N ASP A 880 30.63 -27.56 -10.05
CA ASP A 880 29.84 -26.90 -9.00
C ASP A 880 30.62 -25.71 -8.38
N GLU A 881 31.95 -25.84 -8.27
CA GLU A 881 32.86 -24.80 -7.76
C GLU A 881 32.77 -23.48 -8.55
N VAL A 882 32.67 -23.52 -9.88
CA VAL A 882 32.54 -22.29 -10.70
C VAL A 882 31.21 -21.59 -10.43
N TYR A 883 30.13 -22.34 -10.20
CA TYR A 883 28.84 -21.78 -9.83
C TYR A 883 28.87 -21.16 -8.43
N GLU A 884 29.54 -21.81 -7.47
CA GLU A 884 29.69 -21.31 -6.10
C GLU A 884 30.51 -20.01 -6.06
N HIS A 885 31.65 -19.95 -6.75
CA HIS A 885 32.42 -18.71 -6.88
C HIS A 885 31.63 -17.62 -7.58
N SER A 886 30.93 -17.94 -8.66
CA SER A 886 30.11 -16.97 -9.38
C SER A 886 29.05 -16.37 -8.46
N PHE A 887 28.38 -17.20 -7.66
CA PHE A 887 27.39 -16.76 -6.70
C PHE A 887 27.98 -15.81 -5.66
N ALA A 888 29.06 -16.22 -5.00
CA ALA A 888 29.69 -15.42 -3.96
C ALA A 888 30.20 -14.08 -4.51
N PHE A 889 30.87 -14.11 -5.66
CA PHE A 889 31.50 -12.93 -6.26
C PHE A 889 30.46 -11.92 -6.74
N ILE A 890 29.35 -12.37 -7.32
CA ILE A 890 28.24 -11.49 -7.70
C ILE A 890 27.58 -10.86 -6.47
N MET A 891 27.31 -11.64 -5.41
CA MET A 891 26.72 -11.10 -4.17
C MET A 891 27.63 -10.04 -3.54
N ARG A 892 28.93 -10.30 -3.43
CA ARG A 892 29.90 -9.35 -2.85
C ARG A 892 30.04 -8.09 -3.69
N TRP A 893 30.22 -8.25 -5.02
CA TRP A 893 30.31 -7.12 -5.95
C TRP A 893 29.08 -6.22 -5.84
N SER A 894 27.88 -6.80 -5.94
CA SER A 894 26.63 -6.03 -5.89
C SER A 894 26.41 -5.34 -4.54
N THR A 895 26.79 -6.00 -3.44
CA THR A 895 26.72 -5.43 -2.08
C THR A 895 27.64 -4.21 -1.94
N LEU A 896 28.89 -4.32 -2.41
CA LEU A 896 29.86 -3.25 -2.27
C LEU A 896 29.58 -2.06 -3.18
N GLU A 897 29.13 -2.31 -4.42
CA GLU A 897 28.62 -1.25 -5.31
C GLU A 897 27.48 -0.48 -4.61
N THR A 898 26.55 -1.21 -3.99
CA THR A 898 25.42 -0.61 -3.26
C THR A 898 25.88 0.24 -2.08
N ILE A 899 26.79 -0.28 -1.24
CA ILE A 899 27.34 0.47 -0.11
C ILE A 899 28.08 1.72 -0.59
N ASN A 900 28.89 1.59 -1.64
CA ASN A 900 29.67 2.69 -2.20
C ASN A 900 28.76 3.79 -2.77
N LEU A 901 27.73 3.43 -3.53
CA LEU A 901 26.79 4.38 -4.11
C LEU A 901 25.91 5.06 -3.05
N SER A 902 25.39 4.27 -2.09
CA SER A 902 24.62 4.77 -0.95
C SER A 902 25.41 5.84 -0.18
N ARG A 903 26.68 5.57 0.13
CA ARG A 903 27.57 6.53 0.81
C ARG A 903 27.87 7.76 -0.04
N ARG A 904 28.13 7.57 -1.34
CA ARG A 904 28.46 8.67 -2.27
C ARG A 904 27.33 9.68 -2.40
N TYR A 905 26.08 9.21 -2.52
CA TYR A 905 24.91 10.09 -2.72
C TYR A 905 24.08 10.32 -1.45
N LYS A 906 24.46 9.71 -0.32
CA LYS A 906 23.72 9.77 0.96
C LYS A 906 22.25 9.37 0.80
N VAL A 907 22.02 8.25 0.11
CA VAL A 907 20.70 7.64 -0.10
C VAL A 907 20.64 6.26 0.55
N SER A 908 19.43 5.78 0.83
CA SER A 908 19.23 4.43 1.37
C SER A 908 19.86 3.35 0.49
N MET A 909 20.24 2.22 1.08
CA MET A 909 20.78 1.09 0.30
C MET A 909 19.75 0.57 -0.71
N ARG A 910 18.46 0.65 -0.40
CA ARG A 910 17.37 0.34 -1.35
C ARG A 910 17.45 1.20 -2.62
N ARG A 911 17.49 2.52 -2.44
CA ARG A 911 17.54 3.47 -3.57
C ARG A 911 18.83 3.29 -4.37
N ALA A 912 19.96 3.07 -3.69
CA ALA A 912 21.24 2.81 -4.32
C ALA A 912 21.22 1.52 -5.17
N PHE A 913 20.73 0.40 -4.62
CA PHE A 913 20.66 -0.88 -5.34
C PHE A 913 19.75 -0.81 -6.57
N ILE A 914 18.60 -0.14 -6.45
CA ILE A 914 17.69 0.09 -7.59
C ILE A 914 18.38 0.96 -8.65
N ALA A 915 19.08 2.04 -8.26
CA ALA A 915 19.80 2.91 -9.19
C ALA A 915 20.91 2.17 -9.96
N ILE A 916 21.69 1.32 -9.28
CA ILE A 916 22.67 0.42 -9.91
C ILE A 916 21.98 -0.51 -10.91
N GLY A 917 20.85 -1.08 -10.52
CA GLY A 917 20.05 -1.91 -11.41
C GLY A 917 19.57 -1.19 -12.66
N ILE A 918 19.10 0.05 -12.52
CA ILE A 918 18.72 0.90 -13.66
C ILE A 918 19.91 1.15 -14.58
N GLN A 919 21.12 1.34 -14.03
CA GLN A 919 22.34 1.50 -14.81
C GLN A 919 22.61 0.24 -15.66
N HIS A 920 22.56 -0.95 -15.07
CA HIS A 920 22.70 -2.20 -15.82
C HIS A 920 21.61 -2.35 -16.90
N ALA A 921 20.37 -2.01 -16.58
CA ALA A 921 19.27 -2.02 -17.54
C ALA A 921 19.51 -1.03 -18.70
N ALA A 922 20.15 0.11 -18.44
CA ALA A 922 20.54 1.07 -19.47
C ALA A 922 21.62 0.51 -20.39
N ASP A 923 22.64 -0.13 -19.83
CA ASP A 923 23.74 -0.74 -20.58
C ASP A 923 23.24 -1.89 -21.48
N GLU A 924 22.22 -2.62 -21.04
CA GLU A 924 21.50 -3.63 -21.84
C GLU A 924 20.49 -3.02 -22.86
N GLY A 925 20.32 -1.69 -22.87
CA GLY A 925 19.41 -0.99 -23.80
C GLY A 925 17.92 -1.01 -23.42
N ARG A 926 17.57 -1.51 -22.22
CA ARG A 926 16.19 -1.75 -21.74
C ARG A 926 15.36 -0.48 -21.57
N LEU A 927 16.00 0.67 -21.43
CA LEU A 927 15.33 1.97 -21.26
C LEU A 927 14.72 2.51 -22.56
N SER A 928 14.82 1.76 -23.67
CA SER A 928 14.34 2.16 -25.00
C SER A 928 13.45 1.10 -25.63
N GLU A 929 12.58 1.51 -26.55
CA GLU A 929 11.75 0.59 -27.35
C GLU A 929 12.58 -0.42 -28.17
N GLN A 930 13.85 -0.09 -28.46
CA GLN A 930 14.78 -0.97 -29.17
C GLN A 930 15.01 -2.30 -28.42
N PHE A 931 14.81 -2.33 -27.10
CA PHE A 931 14.93 -3.56 -26.33
C PHE A 931 13.89 -4.60 -26.73
N SER A 932 12.64 -4.20 -26.98
CA SER A 932 11.60 -5.13 -27.45
C SER A 932 11.99 -5.74 -28.79
N ILE A 933 12.43 -4.91 -29.73
CA ILE A 933 12.91 -5.35 -31.05
C ILE A 933 14.09 -6.33 -30.92
N THR A 934 15.00 -6.05 -29.99
CA THR A 934 16.16 -6.92 -29.72
C THR A 934 15.72 -8.27 -29.18
N MET A 935 14.76 -8.30 -28.25
CA MET A 935 14.21 -9.53 -27.69
C MET A 935 13.41 -10.34 -28.71
N ASP A 936 12.61 -9.68 -29.56
CA ASP A 936 11.85 -10.36 -30.61
C ASP A 936 12.78 -10.95 -31.67
N ARG A 937 13.83 -10.23 -32.04
CA ARG A 937 14.89 -10.75 -32.92
C ARG A 937 15.60 -11.95 -32.29
N LEU A 938 15.91 -11.89 -30.99
CA LEU A 938 16.52 -13.00 -30.26
C LEU A 938 15.63 -14.24 -30.35
N ARG A 939 14.35 -14.14 -29.96
CA ARG A 939 13.39 -15.26 -30.02
C ARG A 939 13.19 -15.79 -31.44
N GLY A 940 13.18 -14.90 -32.44
CA GLY A 940 12.96 -15.29 -33.84
C GLY A 940 14.17 -15.96 -34.51
N THR A 941 15.40 -15.64 -34.10
CA THR A 941 16.62 -16.06 -34.82
C THR A 941 17.57 -16.95 -34.01
N PHE A 942 17.38 -17.07 -32.70
CA PHE A 942 18.20 -17.95 -31.84
C PHE A 942 18.18 -19.38 -32.38
N ALA A 943 16.99 -19.95 -32.55
CA ALA A 943 16.78 -21.30 -33.05
C ALA A 943 17.40 -21.59 -34.43
N GLU A 944 17.59 -20.58 -35.28
CA GLU A 944 18.14 -20.76 -36.63
C GLU A 944 19.67 -20.90 -36.61
N ARG A 945 20.31 -20.38 -35.54
CA ARG A 945 21.77 -20.34 -35.38
C ARG A 945 22.32 -21.42 -34.44
N THR A 946 21.42 -22.14 -33.76
CA THR A 946 21.73 -23.16 -32.75
C THR A 946 21.18 -24.51 -33.17
#